data_AF-A0AAN6N2X1-F1
#
_entry.id   AF-A0AAN6N2X1-F1
#
_cell.length_a   1.000
_cell.length_b   1.000
_cell.length_c   1.000
_cell.angle_alpha   90.00
_cell.angle_beta   90.00
_cell.angle_gamma   90.00
#
_symmetry.space_group_name_H-M   'P 1'
#
loop_
_entity.id
_entity.type
_entity.pdbx_description
1 polymer ?
#
loop_
_entity_poly.entity_id
_entity_poly.type
_entity_poly.pdbx_seq_one_letter_code
_entity_poly.pdbx_strand_id
1 'polypeptide(L)'
;MAEEMVKTDLLIVGAGPAGAALACFLASHGLRGIMISAAPGNAETPRAHITNMSALECLRDIGLEEACTAAAAAGHNMTHTRWCHSMAGEEYARIYSWGNDPKRHGDYDAASPCRHVDLPQTELEPILTRRAVHKGWTLRFNTAFLGFSRPEADVIISEVRDDVSQRSYKIQSRFLFGCDGARSQVMRQVGIPLIKKPGQGLALNVLLKADMSHLVTNRTGNLHWVFLPEKEHPPWGWACIVRMVRPWSEWMFIFLPTPGADVKADDMLASHEEYLGRIREMIGDPAVRVEILDVSKWWINETVAERYSDGNVFCLGDAVHRHPPFNGLGSNTCIQDAYNLAWKISYVMSGRAGARLLDSFSAERQPVGVDVVTRANQGLRDHTPWLKAIGMLEPDVEVRKQILAEFEDPGEAGRRRREAFQRGVEHTATEFHGVGIEMNQRYFSDAVYAADEAEPMPPLPQDAVREHQITTYPGRRLPHAWLNTRTPGKQFSTHDLAGHGVFCLLTGPGGQRWKEAAQAASAAVGVEIRSYSIGWKQDYEDVYFDWARRREVDEDGCVLARPDRFVAWRSKAMIADPASKLETIPTTRTHLKFTEWAKQYGGIFSLKVGPGTSIVITSPRLIRELIDKKSSIYSHRPVSYVGNGIISGGDHLLIMQYSDRWRTCRKLVHQYFMEQMVVKEHVKVVDAEAVQMARDFLAEPEGHMKHPKRFSNSIIMSLIYGTRTPDCETRHMVKLYHLMENWSTVMEPGNTPPVDIFPFLKYLPESLLGMWRSRAQDVGREMNALYSEWVEHVVTRRRLSGRRDTFLDRVLDNEEKNGIDRHGLYFLCGTLMEGGSDTTSSIVIAFIHAMTKWPEVQKKAQAEIDGVCGPGRTPTWDDYARLPYVAATVKEAMRWRPVVPLAFPHSLAEDDHVDGYLLPKGSDVFINAYGMHHDEERFPNPEVFDPDHYKGVTALASELANGDWANRDHYGYGSGRRLCPGIHLAERNLFLAIAKMLWGFNISPGRDEKGDVIEPDVSCEKAYSAGFLVCAEPFPCIIKPRSDERRQTILREFEKAKTEVFSRFETPKN
;
A
#
# COMPACT_ATOMS: atom_id res chain seq x y z
N MET A 1 -24.81 -40.13 9.84
CA MET A 1 -23.79 -40.08 8.77
C MET A 1 -23.31 -38.64 8.71
N ALA A 2 -22.01 -38.40 8.89
CA ALA A 2 -21.45 -37.04 8.90
C ALA A 2 -21.67 -36.39 7.52
N GLU A 3 -22.15 -35.14 7.48
CA GLU A 3 -22.26 -34.38 6.22
C GLU A 3 -20.89 -34.31 5.54
N GLU A 4 -20.79 -34.83 4.33
CA GLU A 4 -19.56 -34.89 3.55
C GLU A 4 -19.17 -33.46 3.11
N MET A 5 -18.18 -32.88 3.79
CA MET A 5 -17.73 -31.51 3.55
C MET A 5 -16.46 -31.52 2.69
N VAL A 6 -16.57 -31.01 1.47
CA VAL A 6 -15.43 -30.84 0.55
C VAL A 6 -14.65 -29.59 0.94
N LYS A 7 -13.31 -29.62 0.86
CA LYS A 7 -12.45 -28.47 1.21
C LYS A 7 -11.59 -28.05 0.03
N THR A 8 -11.50 -26.73 -0.22
CA THR A 8 -10.62 -26.13 -1.22
C THR A 8 -10.32 -24.69 -0.82
N ASP A 9 -9.16 -24.12 -1.10
CA ASP A 9 -8.95 -22.69 -0.78
C ASP A 9 -9.75 -21.77 -1.71
N LEU A 10 -10.02 -22.22 -2.93
CA LEU A 10 -10.54 -21.40 -4.03
C LEU A 10 -11.75 -22.08 -4.67
N LEU A 11 -12.93 -21.47 -4.53
CA LEU A 11 -14.16 -21.91 -5.18
C LEU A 11 -14.62 -20.89 -6.23
N ILE A 12 -14.64 -21.28 -7.50
CA ILE A 12 -15.20 -20.49 -8.60
C ILE A 12 -16.59 -21.02 -8.94
N VAL A 13 -17.58 -20.14 -8.92
CA VAL A 13 -18.97 -20.44 -9.33
C VAL A 13 -19.20 -19.88 -10.72
N GLY A 14 -19.26 -20.75 -11.72
CA GLY A 14 -19.42 -20.43 -13.14
C GLY A 14 -18.17 -20.77 -13.95
N ALA A 15 -18.37 -21.43 -15.09
CA ALA A 15 -17.31 -21.87 -16.00
C ALA A 15 -17.29 -21.13 -17.35
N GLY A 16 -17.97 -19.97 -17.44
CA GLY A 16 -17.88 -19.08 -18.60
C GLY A 16 -16.52 -18.35 -18.68
N PRO A 17 -16.37 -17.34 -19.56
CA PRO A 17 -15.08 -16.68 -19.80
C PRO A 17 -14.41 -16.13 -18.53
N ALA A 18 -15.16 -15.49 -17.62
CA ALA A 18 -14.62 -14.96 -16.38
C ALA A 18 -14.05 -16.06 -15.47
N GLY A 19 -14.84 -17.10 -15.19
CA GLY A 19 -14.45 -18.18 -14.28
C GLY A 19 -13.35 -19.07 -14.85
N ALA A 20 -13.44 -19.45 -16.12
CA ALA A 20 -12.44 -20.29 -16.77
C ALA A 20 -11.10 -19.54 -16.96
N ALA A 21 -11.13 -18.25 -17.29
CA ALA A 21 -9.92 -17.44 -17.36
C ALA A 21 -9.29 -17.24 -15.97
N LEU A 22 -10.09 -16.97 -14.94
CA LEU A 22 -9.61 -16.84 -13.56
C LEU A 22 -8.93 -18.13 -13.09
N ALA A 23 -9.53 -19.29 -13.37
CA ALA A 23 -8.91 -20.58 -13.09
C ALA A 23 -7.57 -20.75 -13.82
N CYS A 24 -7.47 -20.35 -15.10
CA CYS A 24 -6.22 -20.40 -15.86
C CYS A 24 -5.12 -19.51 -15.26
N PHE A 25 -5.45 -18.28 -14.89
CA PHE A 25 -4.48 -17.33 -14.33
C PHE A 25 -4.03 -17.75 -12.92
N LEU A 26 -4.97 -18.16 -12.05
CA LEU A 26 -4.63 -18.72 -10.73
C LEU A 26 -3.75 -19.97 -10.87
N ALA A 27 -4.05 -20.85 -11.83
CA ALA A 27 -3.24 -22.02 -12.11
C ALA A 27 -1.84 -21.68 -12.63
N SER A 28 -1.68 -20.58 -13.38
CA SER A 28 -0.37 -20.09 -13.82
C SER A 28 0.51 -19.65 -12.64
N HIS A 29 -0.10 -19.21 -11.54
CA HIS A 29 0.59 -18.92 -10.28
C HIS A 29 0.72 -20.13 -9.34
N GLY A 30 0.43 -21.34 -9.83
CA GLY A 30 0.53 -22.59 -9.06
C GLY A 30 -0.64 -22.87 -8.12
N LEU A 31 -1.71 -22.08 -8.15
CA LEU A 31 -2.89 -22.26 -7.31
C LEU A 31 -3.88 -23.25 -7.93
N ARG A 32 -4.58 -24.00 -7.06
CA ARG A 32 -5.57 -25.01 -7.45
C ARG A 32 -6.87 -24.77 -6.70
N GLY A 33 -7.98 -25.16 -7.31
CA GLY A 33 -9.29 -24.93 -6.74
C GLY A 33 -10.36 -25.82 -7.36
N ILE A 34 -11.59 -25.55 -6.98
CA ILE A 34 -12.79 -26.16 -7.56
C ILE A 34 -13.52 -25.08 -8.36
N MET A 35 -13.84 -25.40 -9.60
CA MET A 35 -14.73 -24.62 -10.46
C MET A 35 -16.00 -25.43 -10.66
N ILE A 36 -17.15 -24.83 -10.34
CA ILE A 36 -18.46 -25.46 -10.53
C ILE A 36 -19.26 -24.72 -11.58
N SER A 37 -20.15 -25.41 -12.28
CA SER A 37 -21.09 -24.81 -13.22
C SER A 37 -22.42 -25.56 -13.16
N ALA A 38 -23.52 -24.81 -13.11
CA ALA A 38 -24.86 -25.39 -13.21
C ALA A 38 -25.14 -25.94 -14.62
N ALA A 39 -24.45 -25.44 -15.64
CA ALA A 39 -24.58 -25.95 -17.00
C ALA A 39 -24.03 -27.39 -17.12
N PRO A 40 -24.54 -28.19 -18.07
CA PRO A 40 -24.03 -29.54 -18.30
C PRO A 40 -22.67 -29.59 -19.01
N GLY A 41 -22.24 -28.48 -19.62
CA GLY A 41 -20.98 -28.33 -20.33
C GLY A 41 -20.62 -26.87 -20.58
N ASN A 42 -19.62 -26.65 -21.45
CA ASN A 42 -19.30 -25.33 -22.00
C ASN A 42 -20.44 -24.81 -22.88
N ALA A 43 -20.32 -23.57 -23.36
CA ALA A 43 -21.24 -22.96 -24.31
C ALA A 43 -21.55 -23.85 -25.53
N GLU A 44 -22.83 -24.13 -25.73
CA GLU A 44 -23.34 -24.78 -26.95
C GLU A 44 -23.75 -23.77 -28.03
N THR A 45 -23.86 -22.47 -27.66
CA THR A 45 -24.19 -21.38 -28.59
C THR A 45 -23.06 -20.35 -28.68
N PRO A 46 -22.85 -19.70 -29.86
CA PRO A 46 -21.66 -18.88 -30.11
C PRO A 46 -21.45 -17.68 -29.18
N ARG A 47 -22.53 -17.07 -28.65
CA ARG A 47 -22.50 -15.93 -27.73
C ARG A 47 -21.47 -14.85 -28.13
N ALA A 48 -20.67 -14.31 -27.21
CA ALA A 48 -19.64 -13.31 -27.53
C ALA A 48 -18.55 -13.90 -28.46
N HIS A 49 -17.93 -13.07 -29.30
CA HIS A 49 -17.06 -13.57 -30.37
C HIS A 49 -15.86 -12.69 -30.70
N ILE A 50 -16.02 -11.37 -30.68
CA ILE A 50 -14.85 -10.49 -30.82
C ILE A 50 -13.98 -10.65 -29.59
N THR A 51 -12.76 -11.15 -29.78
CA THR A 51 -11.71 -11.09 -28.76
C THR A 51 -10.73 -10.00 -29.18
N ASN A 52 -10.67 -8.93 -28.39
CA ASN A 52 -9.82 -7.79 -28.66
C ASN A 52 -8.37 -8.03 -28.18
N MET A 53 -7.49 -7.11 -28.57
CA MET A 53 -6.06 -7.19 -28.25
C MET A 53 -5.81 -7.23 -26.73
N SER A 54 -6.52 -6.42 -25.94
CA SER A 54 -6.33 -6.34 -24.48
C SER A 54 -6.60 -7.66 -23.75
N ALA A 55 -7.57 -8.45 -24.22
CA ALA A 55 -7.86 -9.77 -23.66
C ALA A 55 -6.86 -10.84 -24.14
N LEU A 56 -6.45 -10.76 -25.42
CA LEU A 56 -5.42 -11.65 -25.95
C LEU A 56 -4.05 -11.41 -25.30
N GLU A 57 -3.70 -10.17 -24.93
CA GLU A 57 -2.49 -9.89 -24.15
C GLU A 57 -2.47 -10.66 -22.83
N CYS A 58 -3.60 -10.71 -22.11
CA CYS A 58 -3.74 -11.49 -20.88
C CYS A 58 -3.54 -12.98 -21.16
N LEU A 59 -4.15 -13.51 -22.23
CA LEU A 59 -4.03 -14.93 -22.60
C LEU A 59 -2.64 -15.30 -23.14
N ARG A 60 -1.95 -14.36 -23.81
CA ARG A 60 -0.57 -14.47 -24.27
C ARG A 60 0.38 -14.68 -23.10
N ASP A 61 0.16 -13.98 -21.98
CA ASP A 61 0.98 -14.10 -20.76
C ASP A 61 1.07 -15.55 -20.24
N ILE A 62 0.03 -16.36 -20.47
CA ILE A 62 -0.03 -17.77 -20.07
C ILE A 62 0.07 -18.76 -21.24
N GLY A 63 0.45 -18.27 -22.43
CA GLY A 63 0.71 -19.06 -23.64
C GLY A 63 -0.54 -19.60 -24.34
N LEU A 64 -1.68 -18.90 -24.27
CA LEU A 64 -2.93 -19.31 -24.92
C LEU A 64 -3.27 -18.56 -26.21
N GLU A 65 -2.58 -17.46 -26.53
CA GLU A 65 -2.85 -16.66 -27.73
C GLU A 65 -2.83 -17.49 -29.02
N GLU A 66 -1.84 -18.36 -29.22
CA GLU A 66 -1.71 -19.16 -30.43
C GLU A 66 -2.89 -20.13 -30.58
N ALA A 67 -3.32 -20.77 -29.49
CA ALA A 67 -4.48 -21.66 -29.50
C ALA A 67 -5.78 -20.89 -29.80
N CYS A 68 -5.94 -19.68 -29.23
CA CYS A 68 -7.07 -18.81 -29.53
C CYS A 68 -7.08 -18.35 -30.99
N THR A 69 -5.93 -17.96 -31.53
CA THR A 69 -5.79 -17.51 -32.92
C THR A 69 -6.05 -18.64 -33.91
N ALA A 70 -5.57 -19.86 -33.60
CA ALA A 70 -5.79 -21.04 -34.43
C ALA A 70 -7.27 -21.49 -34.47
N ALA A 71 -8.02 -21.25 -33.38
CA ALA A 71 -9.44 -21.56 -33.31
C ALA A 71 -10.35 -20.45 -33.86
N ALA A 72 -9.82 -19.24 -34.06
CA ALA A 72 -10.57 -18.10 -34.56
C ALA A 72 -10.78 -18.13 -36.08
N ALA A 73 -11.77 -17.38 -36.57
CA ALA A 73 -11.87 -17.11 -38.01
C ALA A 73 -10.66 -16.31 -38.50
N ALA A 74 -10.20 -16.60 -39.72
CA ALA A 74 -9.09 -15.88 -40.33
C ALA A 74 -9.39 -14.36 -40.43
N GLY A 75 -8.39 -13.52 -40.18
CA GLY A 75 -8.57 -12.06 -40.05
C GLY A 75 -9.24 -11.38 -41.26
N HIS A 76 -9.02 -11.87 -42.47
CA HIS A 76 -9.67 -11.32 -43.69
C HIS A 76 -11.19 -11.57 -43.75
N ASN A 77 -11.74 -12.41 -42.87
CA ASN A 77 -13.18 -12.65 -42.77
C ASN A 77 -13.91 -11.58 -41.95
N MET A 78 -13.18 -10.72 -41.22
CA MET A 78 -13.75 -9.65 -40.39
C MET A 78 -13.37 -8.24 -40.88
N THR A 79 -12.96 -8.11 -42.14
CA THR A 79 -12.43 -6.84 -42.67
C THR A 79 -13.45 -5.70 -42.64
N HIS A 80 -14.74 -6.02 -42.83
CA HIS A 80 -15.77 -5.01 -42.99
C HIS A 80 -17.04 -5.28 -42.17
N THR A 81 -17.78 -4.19 -41.93
CA THR A 81 -19.20 -4.20 -41.57
C THR A 81 -20.01 -3.59 -42.72
N ARG A 82 -21.14 -4.21 -43.06
CA ARG A 82 -21.95 -3.88 -44.25
C ARG A 82 -23.38 -3.49 -43.87
N TRP A 83 -23.98 -2.55 -44.60
CA TRP A 83 -25.41 -2.24 -44.60
C TRP A 83 -25.99 -2.61 -45.97
N CYS A 84 -27.03 -3.44 -46.00
CA CYS A 84 -27.59 -3.96 -47.24
C CYS A 84 -29.08 -4.26 -47.11
N HIS A 85 -29.74 -4.35 -48.26
CA HIS A 85 -31.16 -4.72 -48.38
C HIS A 85 -31.42 -6.17 -47.92
N SER A 86 -30.63 -7.09 -48.45
CA SER A 86 -30.59 -8.52 -48.12
C SER A 86 -29.16 -9.02 -48.29
N MET A 87 -28.86 -10.25 -47.84
CA MET A 87 -27.52 -10.81 -48.02
C MET A 87 -27.14 -10.97 -49.50
N ALA A 88 -28.11 -11.26 -50.37
CA ALA A 88 -27.93 -11.38 -51.82
C ALA A 88 -28.16 -10.06 -52.57
N GLY A 89 -28.91 -9.11 -51.98
CA GLY A 89 -29.32 -7.86 -52.62
C GLY A 89 -28.30 -6.73 -52.61
N GLU A 90 -28.82 -5.52 -52.84
CA GLU A 90 -28.06 -4.28 -52.94
C GLU A 90 -27.34 -3.92 -51.62
N GLU A 91 -26.13 -3.38 -51.77
CA GLU A 91 -25.33 -2.87 -50.68
C GLU A 91 -25.43 -1.35 -50.62
N TYR A 92 -25.85 -0.82 -49.47
CA TYR A 92 -26.02 0.61 -49.26
C TYR A 92 -24.75 1.28 -48.75
N ALA A 93 -24.01 0.59 -47.88
CA ALA A 93 -22.76 1.09 -47.33
C ALA A 93 -21.87 -0.03 -46.81
N ARG A 94 -20.58 0.27 -46.68
CA ARG A 94 -19.56 -0.59 -46.08
C ARG A 94 -18.51 0.26 -45.39
N ILE A 95 -18.08 -0.17 -44.21
CA ILE A 95 -16.92 0.40 -43.52
C ILE A 95 -15.94 -0.69 -43.13
N TYR A 96 -14.69 -0.32 -42.92
CA TYR A 96 -13.70 -1.19 -42.30
C TYR A 96 -14.03 -1.42 -40.83
N SER A 97 -13.58 -2.55 -40.29
CA SER A 97 -13.82 -2.90 -38.90
C SER A 97 -12.57 -3.49 -38.25
N TRP A 98 -12.50 -3.43 -36.92
CA TRP A 98 -11.53 -4.15 -36.09
C TRP A 98 -10.06 -3.86 -36.46
N GLY A 99 -9.76 -2.59 -36.79
CA GLY A 99 -8.41 -2.14 -37.13
C GLY A 99 -7.96 -2.45 -38.57
N ASN A 100 -8.86 -2.90 -39.44
CA ASN A 100 -8.54 -3.17 -40.84
C ASN A 100 -8.58 -1.92 -41.75
N ASP A 101 -8.97 -0.75 -41.23
CA ASP A 101 -8.89 0.51 -41.99
C ASP A 101 -7.40 0.85 -42.22
N PRO A 102 -6.92 0.99 -43.47
CA PRO A 102 -5.55 1.38 -43.75
C PRO A 102 -5.11 2.67 -43.06
N LYS A 103 -6.05 3.60 -42.80
CA LYS A 103 -5.76 4.86 -42.09
C LYS A 103 -5.49 4.67 -40.60
N ARG A 104 -5.95 3.55 -40.02
CA ARG A 104 -5.94 3.26 -38.58
C ARG A 104 -5.14 2.02 -38.21
N HIS A 105 -4.73 1.22 -39.18
CA HIS A 105 -3.99 -0.02 -38.95
C HIS A 105 -2.76 0.20 -38.05
N GLY A 106 -2.03 1.30 -38.27
CA GLY A 106 -0.90 1.70 -37.44
C GLY A 106 -1.26 1.97 -35.98
N ASP A 107 -2.46 2.50 -35.68
CA ASP A 107 -2.92 2.71 -34.29
C ASP A 107 -3.02 1.38 -33.54
N TYR A 108 -3.53 0.35 -34.22
CA TYR A 108 -3.74 -0.99 -33.66
C TYR A 108 -2.41 -1.73 -33.47
N ASP A 109 -1.56 -1.75 -34.51
CA ASP A 109 -0.23 -2.34 -34.43
C ASP A 109 0.66 -1.63 -33.39
N ALA A 110 0.50 -0.31 -33.19
CA ALA A 110 1.24 0.43 -32.18
C ALA A 110 0.75 0.14 -30.75
N ALA A 111 -0.52 -0.22 -30.56
CA ALA A 111 -1.13 -0.41 -29.25
C ALA A 111 -0.74 -1.75 -28.60
N SER A 112 -0.58 -2.81 -29.40
CA SER A 112 -0.45 -4.18 -28.88
C SER A 112 0.36 -5.09 -29.81
N PRO A 113 1.08 -6.11 -29.29
CA PRO A 113 1.60 -7.19 -30.12
C PRO A 113 0.52 -8.15 -30.62
N CYS A 114 -0.70 -8.10 -30.06
CA CYS A 114 -1.82 -8.96 -30.42
C CYS A 114 -2.75 -8.28 -31.44
N ARG A 115 -3.63 -9.05 -32.09
CA ARG A 115 -4.62 -8.56 -33.07
C ARG A 115 -6.03 -9.02 -32.71
N HIS A 116 -7.06 -8.28 -33.11
CA HIS A 116 -8.45 -8.74 -32.95
C HIS A 116 -8.68 -10.07 -33.68
N VAL A 117 -9.48 -10.92 -33.06
CA VAL A 117 -9.91 -12.20 -33.65
C VAL A 117 -11.40 -12.43 -33.44
N ASP A 118 -12.01 -13.17 -34.38
CA ASP A 118 -13.40 -13.64 -34.25
C ASP A 118 -13.36 -15.06 -33.68
N LEU A 119 -13.51 -15.15 -32.36
CA LEU A 119 -13.43 -16.38 -31.59
C LEU A 119 -14.71 -16.55 -30.76
N PRO A 120 -15.72 -17.31 -31.25
CA PRO A 120 -16.95 -17.53 -30.52
C PRO A 120 -16.71 -18.28 -29.19
N GLN A 121 -17.57 -18.06 -28.20
CA GLN A 121 -17.45 -18.68 -26.88
C GLN A 121 -17.47 -20.21 -26.92
N THR A 122 -18.12 -20.81 -27.92
CA THR A 122 -18.10 -22.27 -28.19
C THR A 122 -16.69 -22.82 -28.40
N GLU A 123 -15.76 -21.99 -28.87
CA GLU A 123 -14.36 -22.37 -29.11
C GLU A 123 -13.44 -21.84 -27.99
N LEU A 124 -13.70 -20.64 -27.44
CA LEU A 124 -12.91 -20.06 -26.35
C LEU A 124 -13.06 -20.82 -25.01
N GLU A 125 -14.29 -21.11 -24.58
CA GLU A 125 -14.52 -21.74 -23.27
C GLU A 125 -13.83 -23.11 -23.14
N PRO A 126 -13.85 -24.00 -24.16
CA PRO A 126 -13.08 -25.24 -24.13
C PRO A 126 -11.57 -25.05 -24.02
N ILE A 127 -10.99 -24.03 -24.66
CA ILE A 127 -9.54 -23.74 -24.55
C ILE A 127 -9.19 -23.41 -23.09
N LEU A 128 -9.97 -22.53 -22.46
CA LEU A 128 -9.76 -22.10 -21.09
C LEU A 128 -10.00 -23.24 -20.09
N THR A 129 -11.15 -23.89 -20.15
CA THR A 129 -11.50 -24.98 -19.21
C THR A 129 -10.52 -26.14 -19.29
N ARG A 130 -10.11 -26.53 -20.51
CA ARG A 130 -9.09 -27.56 -20.71
C ARG A 130 -7.74 -27.15 -20.12
N ARG A 131 -7.31 -25.91 -20.31
CA ARG A 131 -6.07 -25.39 -19.72
C ARG A 131 -6.10 -25.42 -18.19
N ALA A 132 -7.19 -24.96 -17.58
CA ALA A 132 -7.36 -24.95 -16.13
C ALA A 132 -7.31 -26.38 -15.55
N VAL A 133 -8.05 -27.32 -16.14
CA VAL A 133 -8.09 -28.72 -15.70
C VAL A 133 -6.71 -29.39 -15.84
N HIS A 134 -6.02 -29.21 -16.98
CA HIS A 134 -4.65 -29.74 -17.13
C HIS A 134 -3.65 -29.17 -16.12
N LYS A 135 -3.92 -28.00 -15.56
CA LYS A 135 -3.09 -27.38 -14.52
C LYS A 135 -3.58 -27.69 -13.09
N GLY A 136 -4.50 -28.63 -12.93
CA GLY A 136 -4.86 -29.21 -11.64
C GLY A 136 -6.12 -28.64 -10.99
N TRP A 137 -6.93 -27.87 -11.71
CA TRP A 137 -8.27 -27.48 -11.25
C TRP A 137 -9.27 -28.62 -11.40
N THR A 138 -10.14 -28.78 -10.41
CA THR A 138 -11.31 -29.66 -10.53
C THR A 138 -12.46 -28.87 -11.12
N LEU A 139 -12.99 -29.31 -12.26
CA LEU A 139 -14.17 -28.73 -12.89
C LEU A 139 -15.36 -29.68 -12.72
N ARG A 140 -16.47 -29.18 -12.18
CA ARG A 140 -17.73 -29.92 -12.02
C ARG A 140 -18.87 -29.20 -12.74
N PHE A 141 -19.32 -29.76 -13.85
CA PHE A 141 -20.58 -29.40 -14.50
C PHE A 141 -21.78 -30.02 -13.75
N ASN A 142 -23.00 -29.62 -14.12
CA ASN A 142 -24.24 -30.04 -13.46
C ASN A 142 -24.20 -29.87 -11.93
N THR A 143 -23.55 -28.81 -11.45
CA THR A 143 -23.43 -28.51 -10.02
C THR A 143 -23.92 -27.08 -9.79
N ALA A 144 -25.14 -26.95 -9.28
CA ALA A 144 -25.78 -25.68 -8.98
C ALA A 144 -25.33 -25.14 -7.62
N PHE A 145 -24.99 -23.85 -7.59
CA PHE A 145 -24.74 -23.12 -6.35
C PHE A 145 -26.08 -22.65 -5.75
N LEU A 146 -26.31 -22.95 -4.48
CA LEU A 146 -27.56 -22.59 -3.78
C LEU A 146 -27.39 -21.33 -2.92
N GLY A 147 -26.27 -21.26 -2.20
CA GLY A 147 -25.92 -20.12 -1.37
C GLY A 147 -24.64 -20.37 -0.57
N PHE A 148 -24.22 -19.39 0.24
CA PHE A 148 -23.07 -19.53 1.14
C PHE A 148 -23.32 -18.94 2.53
N SER A 149 -22.49 -19.31 3.50
CA SER A 149 -22.43 -18.62 4.80
C SER A 149 -20.98 -18.33 5.16
N ARG A 150 -20.77 -17.31 5.99
CA ARG A 150 -19.45 -16.91 6.50
C ARG A 150 -19.43 -17.11 8.02
N PRO A 151 -19.20 -18.34 8.51
CA PRO A 151 -19.12 -18.59 9.95
C PRO A 151 -17.95 -17.86 10.61
N GLU A 152 -16.87 -17.62 9.88
CA GLU A 152 -15.64 -16.94 10.32
C GLU A 152 -15.10 -16.04 9.19
N ALA A 153 -14.17 -15.14 9.50
CA ALA A 153 -13.65 -14.15 8.54
C ALA A 153 -12.99 -14.76 7.29
N ASP A 154 -12.28 -15.90 7.43
CA ASP A 154 -11.55 -16.57 6.35
C ASP A 154 -12.20 -17.88 5.88
N VAL A 155 -13.46 -18.13 6.27
CA VAL A 155 -14.16 -19.38 5.96
C VAL A 155 -15.50 -19.09 5.31
N ILE A 156 -15.67 -19.60 4.09
CA ILE A 156 -16.92 -19.59 3.34
C ILE A 156 -17.41 -21.03 3.20
N ILE A 157 -18.61 -21.31 3.67
CA ILE A 157 -19.28 -22.59 3.45
C ILE A 157 -20.31 -22.39 2.36
N SER A 158 -20.05 -22.93 1.18
CA SER A 158 -20.94 -22.89 0.03
C SER A 158 -21.79 -24.16 -0.04
N GLU A 159 -23.10 -24.00 -0.13
CA GLU A 159 -24.03 -25.09 -0.37
C GLU A 159 -24.25 -25.25 -1.88
N VAL A 160 -24.05 -26.48 -2.36
CA VAL A 160 -24.18 -26.82 -3.77
C VAL A 160 -25.04 -28.08 -3.93
N ARG A 161 -25.70 -28.19 -5.08
CA ARG A 161 -26.46 -29.39 -5.47
C ARG A 161 -25.87 -29.97 -6.75
N ASP A 162 -25.52 -31.23 -6.71
CA ASP A 162 -25.19 -32.00 -7.91
C ASP A 162 -26.50 -32.39 -8.60
N ASP A 163 -26.78 -31.82 -9.77
CA ASP A 163 -28.03 -32.00 -10.50
C ASP A 163 -28.11 -33.39 -11.17
N VAL A 164 -27.01 -34.15 -11.25
CA VAL A 164 -27.03 -35.54 -11.74
C VAL A 164 -27.51 -36.48 -10.64
N SER A 165 -26.92 -36.36 -9.44
CA SER A 165 -27.26 -37.22 -8.30
C SER A 165 -28.41 -36.70 -7.43
N GLN A 166 -28.83 -35.44 -7.64
CA GLN A 166 -29.79 -34.69 -6.82
C GLN A 166 -29.38 -34.54 -5.35
N ARG A 167 -28.08 -34.73 -5.03
CA ARG A 167 -27.55 -34.60 -3.67
C ARG A 167 -27.00 -33.20 -3.43
N SER A 168 -27.40 -32.60 -2.31
CA SER A 168 -26.77 -31.38 -1.80
C SER A 168 -25.58 -31.73 -0.90
N TYR A 169 -24.52 -30.94 -1.00
CA TYR A 169 -23.33 -31.05 -0.16
C TYR A 169 -22.70 -29.67 0.04
N LYS A 170 -21.71 -29.60 0.93
CA LYS A 170 -21.06 -28.34 1.32
C LYS A 170 -19.61 -28.31 0.85
N ILE A 171 -19.18 -27.15 0.35
CA ILE A 171 -17.80 -26.84 0.00
C ILE A 171 -17.31 -25.73 0.92
N GLN A 172 -16.34 -26.05 1.77
CA GLN A 172 -15.61 -25.06 2.56
C GLN A 172 -14.49 -24.46 1.72
N SER A 173 -14.43 -23.13 1.66
CA SER A 173 -13.38 -22.40 0.96
C SER A 173 -12.94 -21.12 1.64
N ARG A 174 -11.73 -20.66 1.30
CA ARG A 174 -11.21 -19.38 1.79
C ARG A 174 -11.69 -18.21 0.94
N PHE A 175 -11.77 -18.41 -0.37
CA PHE A 175 -12.28 -17.42 -1.32
C PHE A 175 -13.39 -18.01 -2.20
N LEU A 176 -14.42 -17.19 -2.43
CA LEU A 176 -15.52 -17.49 -3.34
C LEU A 176 -15.54 -16.48 -4.49
N PHE A 177 -15.56 -16.98 -5.72
CA PHE A 177 -15.61 -16.17 -6.92
C PHE A 177 -16.95 -16.36 -7.63
N GLY A 178 -17.80 -15.33 -7.61
CA GLY A 178 -19.07 -15.28 -8.34
C GLY A 178 -18.86 -14.91 -9.80
N CYS A 179 -18.72 -15.93 -10.64
CA CYS A 179 -18.59 -15.85 -12.10
C CYS A 179 -19.85 -16.43 -12.79
N ASP A 180 -20.99 -16.40 -12.10
CA ASP A 180 -22.24 -17.09 -12.40
C ASP A 180 -23.23 -16.26 -13.24
N GLY A 181 -22.71 -15.25 -13.93
CA GLY A 181 -23.37 -14.53 -15.01
C GLY A 181 -24.42 -13.52 -14.59
N ALA A 182 -25.22 -13.04 -15.57
CA ALA A 182 -26.17 -11.94 -15.39
C ALA A 182 -27.28 -12.19 -14.35
N ARG A 183 -27.50 -13.44 -13.93
CA ARG A 183 -28.47 -13.80 -12.88
C ARG A 183 -27.79 -14.26 -11.59
N SER A 184 -26.52 -13.87 -11.40
CA SER A 184 -25.65 -14.29 -10.29
C SER A 184 -26.38 -14.40 -8.95
N GLN A 185 -26.33 -15.61 -8.38
CA GLN A 185 -26.82 -15.92 -7.05
C GLN A 185 -25.82 -15.44 -6.00
N VAL A 186 -24.51 -15.51 -6.30
CA VAL A 186 -23.46 -14.97 -5.41
C VAL A 186 -23.68 -13.47 -5.19
N MET A 187 -23.84 -12.68 -6.25
CA MET A 187 -24.10 -11.24 -6.14
C MET A 187 -25.38 -10.92 -5.37
N ARG A 188 -26.47 -11.66 -5.60
CA ARG A 188 -27.73 -11.45 -4.85
C ARG A 188 -27.54 -11.67 -3.35
N GLN A 189 -26.78 -12.70 -2.98
CA GLN A 189 -26.59 -13.04 -1.58
C GLN A 189 -25.58 -12.13 -0.88
N VAL A 190 -24.51 -11.72 -1.57
CA VAL A 190 -23.58 -10.70 -1.05
C VAL A 190 -24.32 -9.36 -0.83
N GLY A 191 -25.32 -9.07 -1.68
CA GLY A 191 -26.19 -7.90 -1.49
C GLY A 191 -25.56 -6.58 -1.93
N ILE A 192 -24.53 -6.61 -2.80
CA ILE A 192 -23.96 -5.39 -3.37
C ILE A 192 -25.00 -4.70 -4.27
N PRO A 193 -25.25 -3.40 -4.09
CA PRO A 193 -26.17 -2.65 -4.94
C PRO A 193 -25.74 -2.64 -6.41
N LEU A 194 -26.75 -2.68 -7.28
CA LEU A 194 -26.58 -2.58 -8.74
C LEU A 194 -27.12 -1.22 -9.19
N ILE A 195 -26.28 -0.42 -9.84
CA ILE A 195 -26.70 0.77 -10.57
C ILE A 195 -27.41 0.29 -11.85
N LYS A 196 -28.71 0.53 -11.92
CA LYS A 196 -29.57 0.12 -13.05
C LYS A 196 -30.15 1.36 -13.71
N LYS A 197 -29.97 1.51 -15.01
CA LYS A 197 -30.75 2.47 -15.80
C LYS A 197 -31.93 1.78 -16.48
N PRO A 198 -33.00 2.53 -16.82
CA PRO A 198 -34.12 1.97 -17.57
C PRO A 198 -33.62 1.56 -18.96
N GLY A 199 -33.55 0.26 -19.19
CA GLY A 199 -33.20 -0.32 -20.47
C GLY A 199 -33.56 -1.79 -20.43
N GLN A 200 -34.68 -2.16 -21.05
CA GLN A 200 -35.07 -3.55 -21.28
C GLN A 200 -35.37 -3.72 -22.77
N GLY A 201 -34.34 -3.55 -23.59
CA GLY A 201 -34.41 -3.98 -24.98
C GLY A 201 -34.33 -5.50 -25.08
N LEU A 202 -34.93 -6.09 -26.11
CA LEU A 202 -34.85 -7.53 -26.40
C LEU A 202 -34.10 -7.72 -27.72
N ALA A 203 -33.30 -8.77 -27.82
CA ALA A 203 -32.78 -9.28 -29.07
C ALA A 203 -33.11 -10.77 -29.19
N LEU A 204 -33.46 -11.21 -30.40
CA LEU A 204 -33.73 -12.60 -30.73
C LEU A 204 -32.60 -13.15 -31.59
N ASN A 205 -31.85 -14.10 -31.04
CA ASN A 205 -30.73 -14.73 -31.70
C ASN A 205 -31.20 -16.04 -32.36
N VAL A 206 -31.11 -16.13 -33.67
CA VAL A 206 -31.41 -17.35 -34.43
C VAL A 206 -30.12 -17.91 -35.02
N LEU A 207 -29.65 -19.03 -34.47
CA LEU A 207 -28.47 -19.74 -34.93
C LEU A 207 -28.86 -20.68 -36.08
N LEU A 208 -28.13 -20.63 -37.19
CA LEU A 208 -28.45 -21.44 -38.36
C LEU A 208 -27.23 -21.86 -39.17
N LYS A 209 -27.38 -22.94 -39.94
CA LYS A 209 -26.49 -23.31 -41.03
C LYS A 209 -27.08 -22.87 -42.36
N ALA A 210 -26.27 -22.16 -43.13
CA ALA A 210 -26.55 -21.73 -44.48
C ALA A 210 -25.23 -21.45 -45.18
N ASP A 211 -24.95 -22.17 -46.27
CA ASP A 211 -23.80 -21.84 -47.13
C ASP A 211 -24.12 -20.59 -47.93
N MET A 212 -23.46 -19.50 -47.56
CA MET A 212 -23.56 -18.21 -48.24
C MET A 212 -22.23 -17.80 -48.87
N SER A 213 -21.28 -18.73 -49.05
CA SER A 213 -19.95 -18.43 -49.57
C SER A 213 -19.97 -17.62 -50.86
N HIS A 214 -20.81 -18.00 -51.84
CA HIS A 214 -20.98 -17.28 -53.10
C HIS A 214 -21.48 -15.83 -52.94
N LEU A 215 -22.13 -15.52 -51.82
CA LEU A 215 -22.64 -14.18 -51.52
C LEU A 215 -21.61 -13.29 -50.80
N VAL A 216 -20.59 -13.83 -50.14
CA VAL A 216 -19.66 -13.06 -49.29
C VAL A 216 -18.20 -13.04 -49.74
N THR A 217 -17.74 -13.94 -50.61
CA THR A 217 -16.31 -14.03 -51.02
C THR A 217 -15.69 -12.71 -51.47
N ASN A 218 -16.44 -11.84 -52.16
CA ASN A 218 -15.94 -10.54 -52.67
C ASN A 218 -16.31 -9.33 -51.78
N ARG A 219 -16.92 -9.60 -50.62
CA ARG A 219 -17.39 -8.59 -49.67
C ARG A 219 -17.33 -9.13 -48.24
N THR A 220 -16.16 -9.66 -47.90
CA THR A 220 -15.90 -10.32 -46.63
C THR A 220 -16.11 -9.38 -45.47
N GLY A 221 -16.85 -9.85 -44.47
CA GLY A 221 -17.19 -9.11 -43.27
C GLY A 221 -17.86 -10.04 -42.28
N ASN A 222 -17.73 -9.75 -41.00
CA ASN A 222 -18.30 -10.60 -39.96
C ASN A 222 -19.67 -10.11 -39.47
N LEU A 223 -20.04 -8.87 -39.80
CA LEU A 223 -21.31 -8.25 -39.41
C LEU A 223 -21.99 -7.58 -40.60
N HIS A 224 -23.28 -7.85 -40.77
CA HIS A 224 -24.10 -7.25 -41.82
C HIS A 224 -25.43 -6.76 -41.24
N TRP A 225 -25.67 -5.46 -41.32
CA TRP A 225 -26.97 -4.85 -41.05
C TRP A 225 -27.88 -5.05 -42.25
N VAL A 226 -28.95 -5.81 -42.05
CA VAL A 226 -29.93 -6.17 -43.08
C VAL A 226 -31.29 -5.60 -42.71
N PHE A 227 -31.88 -4.83 -43.62
CA PHE A 227 -33.15 -4.13 -43.39
C PHE A 227 -33.86 -3.84 -44.72
N LEU A 228 -35.20 -3.84 -44.68
CA LEU A 228 -36.07 -3.68 -45.85
C LEU A 228 -37.08 -2.55 -45.63
N PRO A 229 -36.68 -1.26 -45.69
CA PRO A 229 -37.53 -0.18 -45.20
C PRO A 229 -38.85 -0.06 -45.97
N GLU A 230 -38.92 -0.54 -47.21
CA GLU A 230 -40.10 -0.54 -48.08
C GLU A 230 -41.17 -1.59 -47.72
N LYS A 231 -40.91 -2.45 -46.73
CA LYS A 231 -41.83 -3.52 -46.32
C LYS A 231 -42.34 -3.33 -44.89
N GLU A 232 -43.52 -3.86 -44.64
CA GLU A 232 -43.99 -4.07 -43.28
C GLU A 232 -43.16 -5.14 -42.56
N HIS A 233 -43.00 -4.99 -41.25
CA HIS A 233 -42.16 -5.85 -40.44
C HIS A 233 -42.93 -6.47 -39.29
N PRO A 234 -42.67 -7.74 -38.94
CA PRO A 234 -43.21 -8.29 -37.72
C PRO A 234 -42.64 -7.51 -36.51
N PRO A 235 -43.42 -7.31 -35.43
CA PRO A 235 -42.98 -6.56 -34.25
C PRO A 235 -41.65 -7.04 -33.67
N TRP A 236 -41.35 -8.34 -33.77
CA TRP A 236 -40.14 -8.98 -33.27
C TRP A 236 -38.92 -8.94 -34.20
N GLY A 237 -39.09 -8.53 -35.47
CA GLY A 237 -38.08 -8.67 -36.53
C GLY A 237 -37.91 -7.44 -37.40
N TRP A 238 -37.95 -6.25 -36.80
CA TRP A 238 -37.86 -4.94 -37.47
C TRP A 238 -36.52 -4.74 -38.20
N ALA A 239 -35.40 -5.05 -37.55
CA ALA A 239 -34.07 -5.02 -38.16
C ALA A 239 -33.31 -6.32 -37.86
N CYS A 240 -32.37 -6.69 -38.72
CA CYS A 240 -31.55 -7.89 -38.55
C CYS A 240 -30.06 -7.56 -38.62
N ILE A 241 -29.28 -8.12 -37.70
CA ILE A 241 -27.82 -8.19 -37.81
C ILE A 241 -27.45 -9.63 -38.13
N VAL A 242 -26.94 -9.85 -39.34
CA VAL A 242 -26.42 -11.16 -39.75
C VAL A 242 -24.94 -11.20 -39.37
N ARG A 243 -24.62 -12.09 -38.44
CA ARG A 243 -23.27 -12.28 -37.91
C ARG A 243 -22.71 -13.63 -38.36
N MET A 244 -21.45 -13.62 -38.81
CA MET A 244 -20.69 -14.83 -39.12
C MET A 244 -20.31 -15.60 -37.83
N VAL A 245 -20.54 -16.91 -37.84
CA VAL A 245 -20.11 -17.84 -36.77
C VAL A 245 -18.98 -18.73 -37.29
N ARG A 246 -19.18 -19.33 -38.47
CA ARG A 246 -18.13 -20.03 -39.22
C ARG A 246 -18.16 -19.58 -40.68
N PRO A 247 -17.01 -19.14 -41.23
CA PRO A 247 -16.96 -18.65 -42.61
C PRO A 247 -17.15 -19.82 -43.59
N TRP A 248 -18.12 -19.83 -44.50
CA TRP A 248 -19.30 -18.97 -44.63
C TRP A 248 -20.59 -19.81 -44.53
N SER A 249 -20.58 -20.79 -43.63
CA SER A 249 -21.57 -21.88 -43.54
C SER A 249 -22.44 -21.83 -42.28
N GLU A 250 -22.04 -21.08 -41.26
CA GLU A 250 -22.77 -20.97 -39.99
C GLU A 250 -22.91 -19.51 -39.59
N TRP A 251 -24.14 -19.12 -39.22
CA TRP A 251 -24.54 -17.72 -39.04
C TRP A 251 -25.46 -17.54 -37.85
N MET A 252 -25.42 -16.35 -37.27
CA MET A 252 -26.36 -15.89 -36.24
C MET A 252 -27.15 -14.71 -36.80
N PHE A 253 -28.47 -14.86 -36.90
CA PHE A 253 -29.38 -13.78 -37.28
C PHE A 253 -29.94 -13.16 -36.01
N ILE A 254 -29.55 -11.93 -35.73
CA ILE A 254 -29.94 -11.19 -34.53
C ILE A 254 -31.07 -10.25 -34.93
N PHE A 255 -32.31 -10.63 -34.60
CA PHE A 255 -33.48 -9.80 -34.84
C PHE A 255 -33.70 -8.82 -33.69
N LEU A 256 -33.88 -7.55 -34.07
CA LEU A 256 -34.24 -6.47 -33.17
C LEU A 256 -35.74 -6.18 -33.30
N PRO A 257 -36.47 -6.10 -32.17
CA PRO A 257 -37.85 -5.68 -32.18
C PRO A 257 -38.04 -4.24 -32.65
N THR A 258 -39.26 -3.91 -33.02
CA THR A 258 -39.67 -2.54 -33.36
C THR A 258 -39.40 -1.61 -32.17
N PRO A 259 -38.77 -0.45 -32.37
CA PRO A 259 -38.54 0.51 -31.30
C PRO A 259 -39.84 0.88 -30.58
N GLY A 260 -39.87 0.70 -29.25
CA GLY A 260 -41.05 1.00 -28.43
C GLY A 260 -42.12 -0.11 -28.38
N ALA A 261 -41.91 -1.26 -29.05
CA ALA A 261 -42.81 -2.40 -28.93
C ALA A 261 -42.88 -2.93 -27.49
N ASP A 262 -44.06 -3.41 -27.08
CA ASP A 262 -44.20 -4.13 -25.82
C ASP A 262 -43.54 -5.51 -25.94
N VAL A 263 -42.28 -5.59 -25.49
CA VAL A 263 -41.47 -6.82 -25.54
C VAL A 263 -42.03 -7.99 -24.72
N LYS A 264 -43.12 -7.77 -23.96
CA LYS A 264 -43.83 -8.81 -23.19
C LYS A 264 -45.11 -9.30 -23.86
N ALA A 265 -45.54 -8.67 -24.96
CA ALA A 265 -46.72 -9.10 -25.70
C ALA A 265 -46.53 -10.48 -26.34
N ASP A 266 -47.63 -11.21 -26.54
CA ASP A 266 -47.62 -12.58 -27.06
C ASP A 266 -47.10 -12.65 -28.52
N ASP A 267 -47.22 -11.56 -29.27
CA ASP A 267 -46.73 -11.41 -30.65
C ASP A 267 -45.22 -11.20 -30.77
N MET A 268 -44.48 -11.18 -29.65
CA MET A 268 -43.02 -11.12 -29.62
C MET A 268 -42.33 -12.49 -29.77
N LEU A 269 -43.12 -13.55 -29.94
CA LEU A 269 -42.67 -14.92 -30.18
C LEU A 269 -43.15 -15.39 -31.55
N ALA A 270 -42.21 -15.74 -32.43
CA ALA A 270 -42.51 -16.34 -33.73
C ALA A 270 -42.42 -17.87 -33.68
N SER A 271 -43.20 -18.53 -34.53
CA SER A 271 -43.06 -19.95 -34.85
C SER A 271 -41.81 -20.22 -35.69
N HIS A 272 -41.41 -21.50 -35.77
CA HIS A 272 -40.28 -21.92 -36.58
C HIS A 272 -40.41 -21.50 -38.06
N GLU A 273 -41.60 -21.65 -38.64
CA GLU A 273 -41.88 -21.29 -40.04
C GLU A 273 -41.79 -19.77 -40.26
N GLU A 274 -42.23 -18.96 -39.29
CA GLU A 274 -42.12 -17.50 -39.37
C GLU A 274 -40.66 -17.03 -39.30
N TYR A 275 -39.85 -17.61 -38.41
CA TYR A 275 -38.40 -17.36 -38.41
C TYR A 275 -37.76 -17.76 -39.74
N LEU A 276 -38.07 -18.96 -40.24
CA LEU A 276 -37.52 -19.45 -41.49
C LEU A 276 -37.90 -18.57 -42.69
N GLY A 277 -39.15 -18.10 -42.74
CA GLY A 277 -39.64 -17.14 -43.73
C GLY A 277 -38.87 -15.82 -43.68
N ARG A 278 -38.72 -15.23 -42.48
CA ARG A 278 -37.99 -13.98 -42.30
C ARG A 278 -36.50 -14.13 -42.61
N ILE A 279 -35.88 -15.26 -42.26
CA ILE A 279 -34.47 -15.55 -42.60
C ILE A 279 -34.30 -15.64 -44.12
N ARG A 280 -35.16 -16.38 -44.82
CA ARG A 280 -35.11 -16.47 -46.29
C ARG A 280 -35.24 -15.09 -46.95
N GLU A 281 -36.10 -14.23 -46.40
CA GLU A 281 -36.23 -12.84 -46.85
C GLU A 281 -34.95 -12.02 -46.62
N MET A 282 -34.36 -12.12 -45.44
CA MET A 282 -33.09 -11.44 -45.12
C MET A 282 -31.91 -11.96 -45.94
N ILE A 283 -31.94 -13.23 -46.34
CA ILE A 283 -30.93 -13.80 -47.25
C ILE A 283 -31.16 -13.28 -48.68
N GLY A 284 -32.40 -13.30 -49.17
CA GLY A 284 -32.76 -12.81 -50.50
C GLY A 284 -32.36 -13.73 -51.65
N ASP A 285 -31.89 -14.95 -51.37
CA ASP A 285 -31.54 -15.97 -52.36
C ASP A 285 -32.30 -17.27 -52.05
N PRO A 286 -33.31 -17.66 -52.86
CA PRO A 286 -34.10 -18.87 -52.63
C PRO A 286 -33.31 -20.17 -52.81
N ALA A 287 -32.11 -20.13 -53.42
CA ALA A 287 -31.26 -21.30 -53.59
C ALA A 287 -30.50 -21.68 -52.30
N VAL A 288 -30.40 -20.77 -51.34
CA VAL A 288 -29.71 -21.02 -50.07
C VAL A 288 -30.56 -21.92 -49.18
N ARG A 289 -30.06 -23.11 -48.89
CA ARG A 289 -30.67 -24.01 -47.90
C ARG A 289 -30.37 -23.51 -46.49
N VAL A 290 -31.43 -23.35 -45.69
CA VAL A 290 -31.36 -22.90 -44.30
C VAL A 290 -31.77 -24.03 -43.36
N GLU A 291 -30.97 -24.25 -42.33
CA GLU A 291 -31.27 -25.13 -41.20
C GLU A 291 -31.16 -24.32 -39.91
N ILE A 292 -32.29 -24.04 -39.24
CA ILE A 292 -32.29 -23.37 -37.93
C ILE A 292 -31.87 -24.39 -36.87
N LEU A 293 -30.82 -24.07 -36.12
CA LEU A 293 -30.28 -24.90 -35.05
C LEU A 293 -30.85 -24.53 -33.68
N ASP A 294 -30.95 -23.23 -33.38
CA ASP A 294 -31.40 -22.73 -32.07
C ASP A 294 -32.03 -21.34 -32.19
N VAL A 295 -32.95 -21.03 -31.28
CA VAL A 295 -33.54 -19.69 -31.12
C VAL A 295 -33.47 -19.30 -29.65
N SER A 296 -32.75 -18.21 -29.34
CA SER A 296 -32.58 -17.75 -27.97
C SER A 296 -32.92 -16.27 -27.79
N LYS A 297 -33.48 -15.94 -26.63
CA LYS A 297 -33.79 -14.56 -26.22
C LYS A 297 -32.65 -13.98 -25.43
N TRP A 298 -32.28 -12.76 -25.75
CA TRP A 298 -31.27 -12.02 -25.01
C TRP A 298 -31.79 -10.64 -24.60
N TRP A 299 -31.59 -10.29 -23.32
CA TRP A 299 -32.09 -9.04 -22.74
C TRP A 299 -30.97 -8.01 -22.66
N ILE A 300 -31.16 -6.87 -23.31
CA ILE A 300 -30.32 -5.69 -23.16
C ILE A 300 -30.57 -5.12 -21.77
N ASN A 301 -29.53 -5.09 -20.94
CA ASN A 301 -29.55 -4.45 -19.64
C ASN A 301 -28.50 -3.35 -19.61
N GLU A 302 -28.76 -2.26 -18.88
CA GLU A 302 -27.75 -1.26 -18.51
C GLU A 302 -27.55 -1.37 -17.01
N THR A 303 -26.64 -2.24 -16.58
CA THR A 303 -26.46 -2.57 -15.17
C THR A 303 -24.98 -2.75 -14.83
N VAL A 304 -24.54 -2.10 -13.75
CA VAL A 304 -23.21 -2.27 -13.19
C VAL A 304 -23.28 -2.32 -11.67
N ALA A 305 -22.47 -3.14 -11.03
CA ALA A 305 -22.38 -3.19 -9.58
C ALA A 305 -21.63 -1.96 -9.03
N GLU A 306 -22.03 -1.47 -7.86
CA GLU A 306 -21.32 -0.36 -7.19
C GLU A 306 -19.94 -0.76 -6.67
N ARG A 307 -19.76 -2.05 -6.37
CA ARG A 307 -18.50 -2.67 -5.93
C ARG A 307 -18.41 -4.09 -6.47
N TYR A 308 -17.22 -4.63 -6.61
CA TYR A 308 -17.02 -5.97 -7.18
C TYR A 308 -16.64 -7.03 -6.14
N SER A 309 -16.43 -6.63 -4.89
CA SER A 309 -16.02 -7.53 -3.82
C SER A 309 -16.56 -7.11 -2.46
N ASP A 310 -16.68 -8.09 -1.57
CA ASP A 310 -17.01 -7.93 -0.17
C ASP A 310 -16.25 -8.99 0.64
N GLY A 311 -15.22 -8.55 1.36
CA GLY A 311 -14.30 -9.43 2.08
C GLY A 311 -13.61 -10.42 1.13
N ASN A 312 -13.79 -11.71 1.39
CA ASN A 312 -13.23 -12.82 0.63
C ASN A 312 -14.17 -13.35 -0.49
N VAL A 313 -15.23 -12.61 -0.83
CA VAL A 313 -16.11 -12.89 -1.97
C VAL A 313 -15.91 -11.86 -3.07
N PHE A 314 -15.61 -12.33 -4.28
CA PHE A 314 -15.33 -11.50 -5.45
C PHE A 314 -16.29 -11.87 -6.58
N CYS A 315 -16.85 -10.90 -7.27
CA CYS A 315 -17.76 -11.13 -8.40
C CYS A 315 -17.18 -10.50 -9.67
N LEU A 316 -17.27 -11.25 -10.78
CA LEU A 316 -16.57 -10.93 -12.03
C LEU A 316 -17.48 -11.10 -13.25
N GLY A 317 -17.17 -10.38 -14.32
CA GLY A 317 -17.88 -10.49 -15.60
C GLY A 317 -19.35 -10.07 -15.51
N ASP A 318 -20.21 -10.78 -16.24
CA ASP A 318 -21.66 -10.51 -16.31
C ASP A 318 -22.38 -10.48 -14.95
N ALA A 319 -21.78 -11.03 -13.88
CA ALA A 319 -22.29 -10.89 -12.52
C ALA A 319 -22.36 -9.41 -12.10
N VAL A 320 -21.36 -8.61 -12.50
CA VAL A 320 -21.12 -7.23 -12.05
C VAL A 320 -21.24 -6.17 -13.14
N HIS A 321 -21.20 -6.50 -14.43
CA HIS A 321 -21.44 -5.55 -15.54
C HIS A 321 -22.27 -6.21 -16.64
N ARG A 322 -23.34 -5.53 -17.09
CA ARG A 322 -24.31 -6.06 -18.08
C ARG A 322 -24.66 -4.95 -19.04
N HIS A 323 -24.49 -5.23 -20.32
CA HIS A 323 -24.57 -4.26 -21.39
C HIS A 323 -24.90 -4.95 -22.73
N PRO A 324 -25.36 -4.21 -23.76
CA PRO A 324 -25.54 -4.73 -25.11
C PRO A 324 -24.22 -5.16 -25.77
N PRO A 325 -24.27 -5.99 -26.84
CA PRO A 325 -23.09 -6.58 -27.44
C PRO A 325 -22.24 -5.61 -28.28
N PHE A 326 -22.66 -4.36 -28.44
CA PHE A 326 -21.92 -3.34 -29.21
C PHE A 326 -20.48 -3.21 -28.70
N ASN A 327 -19.55 -2.97 -29.63
CA ASN A 327 -18.10 -2.98 -29.44
C ASN A 327 -17.49 -4.35 -29.02
N GLY A 328 -18.30 -5.38 -28.71
CA GLY A 328 -17.80 -6.70 -28.31
C GLY A 328 -17.09 -6.73 -26.95
N LEU A 329 -17.35 -5.80 -26.03
CA LEU A 329 -16.51 -5.59 -24.85
C LEU A 329 -16.67 -6.62 -23.71
N GLY A 330 -17.78 -7.36 -23.66
CA GLY A 330 -18.19 -8.13 -22.47
C GLY A 330 -17.19 -9.23 -22.08
N SER A 331 -17.01 -10.23 -22.95
CA SER A 331 -16.06 -11.34 -22.68
C SER A 331 -14.61 -10.87 -22.53
N ASN A 332 -14.23 -9.81 -23.23
CA ASN A 332 -12.90 -9.21 -23.11
C ASN A 332 -12.68 -8.61 -21.72
N THR A 333 -13.68 -7.94 -21.18
CA THR A 333 -13.65 -7.37 -19.83
C THR A 333 -13.65 -8.48 -18.78
N CYS A 334 -14.42 -9.57 -18.98
CA CYS A 334 -14.39 -10.75 -18.12
C CYS A 334 -12.98 -11.35 -17.95
N ILE A 335 -12.22 -11.48 -19.05
CA ILE A 335 -10.84 -11.99 -19.02
C ILE A 335 -9.91 -11.03 -18.27
N GLN A 336 -10.07 -9.73 -18.49
CA GLN A 336 -9.26 -8.71 -17.82
C GLN A 336 -9.57 -8.59 -16.32
N ASP A 337 -10.83 -8.73 -15.90
CA ASP A 337 -11.20 -8.80 -14.49
C ASP A 337 -10.49 -9.97 -13.81
N ALA A 338 -10.51 -11.13 -14.46
CA ALA A 338 -9.84 -12.33 -13.99
C ALA A 338 -8.30 -12.15 -13.89
N TYR A 339 -7.69 -11.52 -14.90
CA TYR A 339 -6.25 -11.26 -14.93
C TYR A 339 -5.81 -10.30 -13.82
N ASN A 340 -6.58 -9.22 -13.58
CA ASN A 340 -6.31 -8.27 -12.51
C ASN A 340 -6.42 -8.90 -11.11
N LEU A 341 -7.37 -9.81 -10.90
CA LEU A 341 -7.61 -10.43 -9.59
C LEU A 341 -6.62 -11.56 -9.27
N ALA A 342 -6.27 -12.40 -10.26
CA ALA A 342 -5.55 -13.65 -10.01
C ALA A 342 -4.20 -13.48 -9.31
N TRP A 343 -3.39 -12.51 -9.75
CA TRP A 343 -2.07 -12.26 -9.15
C TRP A 343 -2.19 -11.70 -7.73
N LYS A 344 -3.21 -10.87 -7.47
CA LYS A 344 -3.48 -10.30 -6.13
C LYS A 344 -3.85 -11.41 -5.15
N ILE A 345 -4.73 -12.32 -5.56
CA ILE A 345 -5.06 -13.53 -4.78
C ILE A 345 -3.80 -14.36 -4.52
N SER A 346 -2.96 -14.58 -5.54
CA SER A 346 -1.71 -15.32 -5.37
C SER A 346 -0.77 -14.66 -4.36
N TYR A 347 -0.61 -13.34 -4.40
CA TYR A 347 0.29 -12.62 -3.50
C TYR A 347 -0.23 -12.64 -2.06
N VAL A 348 -1.55 -12.51 -1.86
CA VAL A 348 -2.15 -12.60 -0.53
C VAL A 348 -2.11 -14.03 0.02
N MET A 349 -2.39 -15.04 -0.81
CA MET A 349 -2.32 -16.45 -0.38
C MET A 349 -0.90 -16.89 -0.04
N SER A 350 0.10 -16.36 -0.75
CA SER A 350 1.51 -16.67 -0.51
C SER A 350 2.17 -15.81 0.57
N GLY A 351 1.42 -14.89 1.20
CA GLY A 351 1.93 -14.01 2.25
C GLY A 351 2.84 -12.88 1.75
N ARG A 352 2.97 -12.70 0.43
CA ARG A 352 3.76 -11.64 -0.22
C ARG A 352 3.08 -10.28 -0.18
N ALA A 353 1.76 -10.25 0.06
CA ALA A 353 1.01 -9.01 0.25
C ALA A 353 -0.06 -9.20 1.35
N GLY A 354 -0.41 -8.11 2.03
CA GLY A 354 -1.54 -8.08 2.96
C GLY A 354 -2.88 -8.10 2.25
N ALA A 355 -3.96 -8.46 2.96
CA ALA A 355 -5.31 -8.58 2.41
C ALA A 355 -5.83 -7.29 1.73
N ARG A 356 -5.38 -6.11 2.17
CA ARG A 356 -5.72 -4.80 1.58
C ARG A 356 -5.38 -4.69 0.10
N LEU A 357 -4.43 -5.47 -0.42
CA LEU A 357 -4.17 -5.51 -1.86
C LEU A 357 -5.43 -5.89 -2.65
N LEU A 358 -6.30 -6.75 -2.09
CA LEU A 358 -7.54 -7.19 -2.74
C LEU A 358 -8.57 -6.06 -2.86
N ASP A 359 -8.54 -5.05 -2.00
CA ASP A 359 -9.43 -3.89 -2.07
C ASP A 359 -9.23 -3.11 -3.38
N SER A 360 -8.02 -3.16 -3.94
CA SER A 360 -7.70 -2.55 -5.23
C SER A 360 -8.47 -3.18 -6.40
N PHE A 361 -8.97 -4.42 -6.28
CA PHE A 361 -9.74 -5.06 -7.36
C PHE A 361 -10.99 -4.25 -7.70
N SER A 362 -11.80 -3.92 -6.68
CA SER A 362 -13.01 -3.13 -6.91
C SER A 362 -12.67 -1.69 -7.32
N ALA A 363 -11.64 -1.08 -6.72
CA ALA A 363 -11.24 0.28 -7.05
C ALA A 363 -10.77 0.43 -8.51
N GLU A 364 -10.17 -0.61 -9.08
CA GLU A 364 -9.63 -0.61 -10.44
C GLU A 364 -10.63 -1.09 -11.49
N ARG A 365 -11.38 -2.16 -11.22
CA ARG A 365 -12.21 -2.83 -12.23
C ARG A 365 -13.64 -2.30 -12.28
N GLN A 366 -14.17 -1.77 -11.19
CA GLN A 366 -15.51 -1.22 -11.18
C GLN A 366 -15.66 -0.01 -12.12
N PRO A 367 -14.73 0.98 -12.14
CA PRO A 367 -14.79 2.08 -13.11
C PRO A 367 -14.72 1.61 -14.56
N VAL A 368 -13.89 0.61 -14.86
CA VAL A 368 -13.82 0.01 -16.21
C VAL A 368 -15.16 -0.61 -16.61
N GLY A 369 -15.84 -1.29 -15.69
CA GLY A 369 -17.19 -1.80 -15.94
C GLY A 369 -18.21 -0.70 -16.20
N VAL A 370 -18.12 0.45 -15.52
CA VAL A 370 -18.97 1.63 -15.79
C VAL A 370 -18.74 2.14 -17.20
N ASP A 371 -17.47 2.30 -17.60
CA ASP A 371 -17.09 2.79 -18.92
C ASP A 371 -17.59 1.87 -20.04
N VAL A 372 -17.38 0.55 -19.88
CA VAL A 372 -17.83 -0.47 -20.82
C VAL A 372 -19.36 -0.48 -20.95
N VAL A 373 -20.08 -0.47 -19.82
CA VAL A 373 -21.56 -0.45 -19.84
C VAL A 373 -22.06 0.83 -20.50
N THR A 374 -21.46 1.98 -20.19
CA THR A 374 -21.82 3.28 -20.76
C THR A 374 -21.58 3.30 -22.26
N ARG A 375 -20.40 2.86 -22.71
CA ARG A 375 -20.01 2.86 -24.12
C ARG A 375 -20.86 1.91 -24.95
N ALA A 376 -21.07 0.67 -24.50
CA ALA A 376 -21.86 -0.30 -25.24
C ALA A 376 -23.32 0.17 -25.42
N ASN A 377 -23.93 0.78 -24.38
CA ASN A 377 -25.26 1.36 -24.50
C ASN A 377 -25.28 2.61 -25.41
N GLN A 378 -24.19 3.40 -25.44
CA GLN A 378 -24.06 4.49 -26.40
C GLN A 378 -23.91 3.96 -27.84
N GLY A 379 -23.21 2.85 -28.04
CA GLY A 379 -23.09 2.18 -29.34
C GLY A 379 -24.44 1.89 -29.98
N LEU A 380 -25.40 1.35 -29.20
CA LEU A 380 -26.77 1.15 -29.67
C LEU A 380 -27.40 2.45 -30.22
N ARG A 381 -27.20 3.57 -29.52
CA ARG A 381 -27.73 4.89 -29.90
C ARG A 381 -26.99 5.51 -31.09
N ASP A 382 -25.73 5.14 -31.30
CA ASP A 382 -24.92 5.62 -32.42
C ASP A 382 -25.44 5.10 -33.78
N HIS A 383 -26.33 4.09 -33.81
CA HIS A 383 -27.03 3.67 -35.03
C HIS A 383 -28.25 4.54 -35.38
N THR A 384 -28.79 5.33 -34.45
CA THR A 384 -29.99 6.15 -34.69
C THR A 384 -29.87 7.10 -35.90
N PRO A 385 -28.73 7.80 -36.13
CA PRO A 385 -28.61 8.74 -37.24
C PRO A 385 -28.82 8.10 -38.62
N TRP A 386 -28.20 6.96 -38.92
CA TRP A 386 -28.38 6.32 -40.23
C TRP A 386 -29.75 5.64 -40.35
N LEU A 387 -30.28 5.08 -39.26
CA LEU A 387 -31.64 4.51 -39.21
C LEU A 387 -32.69 5.58 -39.55
N LYS A 388 -32.53 6.80 -39.02
CA LYS A 388 -33.38 7.95 -39.36
C LYS A 388 -33.18 8.39 -40.81
N ALA A 389 -31.94 8.45 -41.28
CA ALA A 389 -31.63 8.90 -42.63
C ALA A 389 -32.29 7.99 -43.69
N ILE A 390 -32.25 6.67 -43.50
CA ILE A 390 -32.83 5.69 -44.42
C ILE A 390 -34.33 5.42 -44.20
N GLY A 391 -34.95 6.11 -43.23
CA GLY A 391 -36.39 6.03 -42.96
C GLY A 391 -36.82 4.87 -42.06
N MET A 392 -35.93 4.00 -41.58
CA MET A 392 -36.30 2.81 -40.78
C MET A 392 -37.05 3.13 -39.47
N LEU A 393 -36.96 4.36 -38.96
CA LEU A 393 -37.68 4.81 -37.77
C LEU A 393 -39.07 5.39 -38.06
N GLU A 394 -39.45 5.56 -39.33
CA GLU A 394 -40.78 6.03 -39.71
C GLU A 394 -41.79 4.87 -39.63
N PRO A 395 -42.92 5.05 -38.93
CA PRO A 395 -43.91 3.99 -38.75
C PRO A 395 -44.67 3.65 -40.04
N ASP A 396 -44.88 4.64 -40.91
CA ASP A 396 -45.64 4.48 -42.16
C ASP A 396 -44.75 3.95 -43.29
N VAL A 397 -45.10 2.79 -43.84
CA VAL A 397 -44.38 2.16 -44.96
C VAL A 397 -44.35 3.01 -46.24
N GLU A 398 -45.39 3.82 -46.50
CA GLU A 398 -45.42 4.69 -47.67
C GLU A 398 -44.46 5.87 -47.52
N VAL A 399 -44.30 6.40 -46.29
CA VAL A 399 -43.27 7.40 -45.98
C VAL A 399 -41.88 6.79 -46.13
N ARG A 400 -41.67 5.54 -45.68
CA ARG A 400 -40.40 4.83 -45.85
C ARG A 400 -40.03 4.65 -47.33
N LYS A 401 -40.99 4.27 -48.17
CA LYS A 401 -40.80 4.17 -49.64
C LYS A 401 -40.45 5.51 -50.28
N GLN A 402 -41.11 6.59 -49.87
CA GLN A 402 -40.79 7.95 -50.34
C GLN A 402 -39.36 8.35 -49.96
N ILE A 403 -38.96 8.10 -48.71
CA ILE A 403 -37.59 8.35 -48.25
C ILE A 403 -36.57 7.53 -49.05
N LEU A 404 -36.86 6.26 -49.36
CA LEU A 404 -36.00 5.46 -50.23
C LEU A 404 -35.87 6.06 -51.62
N ALA A 405 -36.97 6.47 -52.24
CA ALA A 405 -36.97 7.08 -53.57
C ALA A 405 -36.15 8.39 -53.60
N GLU A 406 -36.08 9.15 -52.49
CA GLU A 406 -35.21 10.32 -52.39
C GLU A 406 -33.72 9.99 -52.59
N PHE A 407 -33.26 8.76 -52.28
CA PHE A 407 -31.86 8.40 -52.53
C PHE A 407 -31.49 8.39 -54.02
N GLU A 408 -32.47 8.18 -54.90
CA GLU A 408 -32.30 8.21 -56.36
C GLU A 408 -32.38 9.63 -56.94
N ASP A 409 -32.88 10.61 -56.17
CA ASP A 409 -32.98 12.01 -56.62
C ASP A 409 -31.58 12.61 -56.85
N PRO A 410 -31.23 13.06 -58.07
CA PRO A 410 -29.96 13.73 -58.33
C PRO A 410 -29.92 15.16 -57.77
N GLY A 411 -31.06 15.71 -57.36
CA GLY A 411 -31.24 17.05 -56.80
C GLY A 411 -30.70 17.24 -55.38
N GLU A 412 -31.01 18.41 -54.81
CA GLU A 412 -30.51 18.81 -53.49
C GLU A 412 -31.08 17.93 -52.36
N ALA A 413 -32.33 17.50 -52.46
CA ALA A 413 -32.97 16.66 -51.46
C ALA A 413 -32.26 15.29 -51.38
N GLY A 414 -32.10 14.60 -52.51
CA GLY A 414 -31.37 13.34 -52.55
C GLY A 414 -29.90 13.46 -52.15
N ARG A 415 -29.21 14.57 -52.50
CA ARG A 415 -27.85 14.83 -52.01
C ARG A 415 -27.79 14.91 -50.49
N ARG A 416 -28.64 15.74 -49.88
CA ARG A 416 -28.69 15.89 -48.41
C ARG A 416 -29.00 14.57 -47.72
N ARG A 417 -29.87 13.75 -48.31
CA ARG A 417 -30.26 12.42 -47.82
C ARG A 417 -29.07 11.44 -47.82
N ARG A 418 -28.39 11.31 -48.97
CA ARG A 418 -27.18 10.46 -49.12
C ARG A 418 -26.08 10.88 -48.15
N GLU A 419 -25.82 12.17 -48.03
CA GLU A 419 -24.84 12.69 -47.07
C GLU A 419 -25.22 12.43 -45.61
N ALA A 420 -26.51 12.55 -45.25
CA ALA A 420 -26.98 12.26 -43.90
C ALA A 420 -26.82 10.77 -43.56
N PHE A 421 -27.14 9.88 -44.50
CA PHE A 421 -26.92 8.44 -44.34
C PHE A 421 -25.44 8.11 -44.21
N GLN A 422 -24.59 8.65 -45.08
CA GLN A 422 -23.14 8.46 -45.01
C GLN A 422 -22.57 8.92 -43.67
N ARG A 423 -22.89 10.14 -43.21
CA ARG A 423 -22.45 10.64 -41.89
C ARG A 423 -22.96 9.75 -40.75
N GLY A 424 -24.19 9.25 -40.86
CA GLY A 424 -24.76 8.35 -39.87
C GLY A 424 -24.04 7.01 -39.81
N VAL A 425 -23.63 6.44 -40.95
CA VAL A 425 -22.84 5.21 -41.02
C VAL A 425 -21.43 5.46 -40.49
N GLU A 426 -20.77 6.55 -40.90
CA GLU A 426 -19.42 6.93 -40.42
C GLU A 426 -19.38 7.15 -38.90
N HIS A 427 -20.46 7.65 -38.29
CA HIS A 427 -20.59 7.80 -36.83
C HIS A 427 -20.50 6.45 -36.08
N THR A 428 -20.94 5.35 -36.71
CA THR A 428 -20.84 4.00 -36.14
C THR A 428 -19.42 3.45 -36.10
N ALA A 429 -18.44 4.12 -36.74
CA ALA A 429 -17.02 3.72 -36.65
C ALA A 429 -16.47 3.71 -35.21
N THR A 430 -17.13 4.40 -34.27
CA THR A 430 -16.84 4.33 -32.82
C THR A 430 -17.11 2.95 -32.22
N GLU A 431 -17.95 2.13 -32.86
CA GLU A 431 -18.12 0.72 -32.51
C GLU A 431 -16.96 -0.13 -33.03
N PHE A 432 -16.68 -0.02 -34.33
CA PHE A 432 -15.80 -0.96 -35.03
C PHE A 432 -14.32 -0.58 -34.95
N HIS A 433 -14.00 0.65 -34.56
CA HIS A 433 -12.64 1.13 -34.38
C HIS A 433 -12.36 1.71 -32.98
N GLY A 434 -12.91 1.07 -31.96
CA GLY A 434 -12.84 1.49 -30.55
C GLY A 434 -11.55 1.13 -29.80
N VAL A 435 -10.35 1.27 -30.38
CA VAL A 435 -9.10 0.91 -29.68
C VAL A 435 -8.88 1.70 -28.38
N GLY A 436 -9.39 2.93 -28.31
CA GLY A 436 -9.33 3.75 -27.11
C GLY A 436 -10.12 3.14 -25.94
N ILE A 437 -11.39 2.75 -26.14
CA ILE A 437 -12.18 2.10 -25.07
C ILE A 437 -11.57 0.75 -24.65
N GLU A 438 -10.89 0.06 -25.58
CA GLU A 438 -10.23 -1.21 -25.30
C GLU A 438 -8.93 -1.09 -24.50
N MET A 439 -8.23 0.06 -24.55
CA MET A 439 -6.87 0.21 -24.00
C MET A 439 -6.70 1.32 -22.97
N ASN A 440 -7.55 2.34 -22.94
CA ASN A 440 -7.43 3.53 -22.07
C ASN A 440 -7.86 3.29 -20.61
N GLN A 441 -7.67 2.08 -20.06
CA GLN A 441 -8.01 1.84 -18.65
C GLN A 441 -7.16 2.74 -17.73
N ARG A 442 -7.81 3.28 -16.69
CA ARG A 442 -7.19 4.15 -15.68
C ARG A 442 -7.41 3.55 -14.30
N TYR A 443 -6.33 3.21 -13.62
CA TYR A 443 -6.38 2.67 -12.27
C TYR A 443 -6.00 3.72 -11.23
N PHE A 444 -6.84 3.82 -10.20
CA PHE A 444 -6.64 4.65 -9.02
C PHE A 444 -6.86 3.77 -7.79
N SER A 445 -5.78 3.39 -7.12
CA SER A 445 -5.83 2.51 -5.94
C SER A 445 -4.53 2.57 -5.15
N ASP A 446 -4.52 1.98 -3.96
CA ASP A 446 -3.29 1.78 -3.17
C ASP A 446 -2.27 0.85 -3.85
N ALA A 447 -2.64 0.16 -4.95
CA ALA A 447 -1.74 -0.65 -5.77
C ALA A 447 -1.13 0.13 -6.95
N VAL A 448 -1.27 1.46 -6.96
CA VAL A 448 -0.65 2.40 -7.90
C VAL A 448 0.00 3.53 -7.11
N TYR A 449 1.31 3.71 -7.27
CA TYR A 449 2.06 4.76 -6.61
C TYR A 449 2.29 5.93 -7.58
N ALA A 450 1.51 6.99 -7.42
CA ALA A 450 1.59 8.20 -8.25
C ALA A 450 2.16 9.42 -7.50
N ALA A 451 2.62 9.26 -6.25
CA ALA A 451 3.02 10.38 -5.40
C ALA A 451 4.27 11.13 -5.89
N ASP A 452 5.08 10.54 -6.76
CA ASP A 452 6.26 11.17 -7.37
C ASP A 452 5.98 11.86 -8.70
N GLU A 453 4.76 11.76 -9.21
CA GLU A 453 4.38 12.47 -10.43
C GLU A 453 4.18 13.96 -10.09
N ALA A 454 4.97 14.82 -10.74
CA ALA A 454 4.88 16.27 -10.55
C ALA A 454 3.55 16.84 -11.05
N GLU A 455 2.97 16.23 -12.09
CA GLU A 455 1.74 16.65 -12.73
C GLU A 455 0.68 15.56 -12.57
N PRO A 456 -0.62 15.92 -12.46
CA PRO A 456 -1.69 14.94 -12.40
C PRO A 456 -1.78 14.12 -13.69
N MET A 457 -2.42 12.95 -13.61
CA MET A 457 -2.62 12.08 -14.76
C MET A 457 -3.30 12.86 -15.91
N PRO A 458 -2.71 12.87 -17.12
CA PRO A 458 -3.26 13.57 -18.25
C PRO A 458 -4.71 13.18 -18.55
N PRO A 459 -5.54 14.11 -19.05
CA PRO A 459 -6.87 13.77 -19.54
C PRO A 459 -6.77 12.79 -20.72
N LEU A 460 -7.84 12.03 -20.92
CA LEU A 460 -7.97 11.19 -22.10
C LEU A 460 -8.05 12.06 -23.37
N PRO A 461 -7.72 11.50 -24.55
CA PRO A 461 -7.89 12.19 -25.82
C PRO A 461 -9.33 12.66 -26.03
N GLN A 462 -9.51 13.66 -26.90
CA GLN A 462 -10.84 14.20 -27.21
C GLN A 462 -11.81 13.10 -27.69
N ASP A 463 -11.29 12.15 -28.48
CA ASP A 463 -12.00 10.93 -28.85
C ASP A 463 -11.44 9.71 -28.13
N ALA A 464 -11.64 9.66 -26.81
CA ALA A 464 -11.16 8.58 -25.96
C ALA A 464 -11.66 7.16 -26.33
N VAL A 465 -12.70 7.06 -27.17
CA VAL A 465 -13.23 5.79 -27.66
C VAL A 465 -12.38 5.27 -28.81
N ARG A 466 -12.04 6.14 -29.78
CA ARG A 466 -11.26 5.75 -30.95
C ARG A 466 -9.76 5.90 -30.74
N GLU A 467 -9.30 6.84 -29.92
CA GLU A 467 -7.87 7.17 -29.77
C GLU A 467 -7.29 6.55 -28.50
N HIS A 468 -6.21 5.78 -28.65
CA HIS A 468 -5.45 5.23 -27.52
C HIS A 468 -4.35 6.19 -27.10
N GLN A 469 -4.33 6.55 -25.82
CA GLN A 469 -3.24 7.33 -25.22
C GLN A 469 -2.18 6.37 -24.67
N ILE A 470 -1.12 6.19 -25.45
CA ILE A 470 0.07 5.42 -25.05
C ILE A 470 0.85 6.24 -24.02
N THR A 471 0.99 5.71 -22.80
CA THR A 471 1.72 6.39 -21.73
C THR A 471 2.24 5.44 -20.67
N THR A 472 3.34 5.80 -20.00
CA THR A 472 3.85 5.09 -18.82
C THR A 472 3.41 5.71 -17.49
N TYR A 473 2.47 6.66 -17.49
CA TYR A 473 1.98 7.25 -16.25
C TYR A 473 1.44 6.15 -15.29
N PRO A 474 1.75 6.17 -13.98
CA PRO A 474 1.28 5.16 -13.03
C PRO A 474 -0.24 4.95 -13.06
N GLY A 475 -0.68 3.69 -13.10
CA GLY A 475 -2.09 3.31 -13.25
C GLY A 475 -2.53 3.13 -14.71
N ARG A 476 -1.61 3.21 -15.67
CA ARG A 476 -1.86 2.97 -17.10
C ARG A 476 -1.24 1.65 -17.55
N ARG A 477 -1.75 1.09 -18.65
CA ARG A 477 -1.20 -0.12 -19.27
C ARG A 477 0.22 0.16 -19.79
N LEU A 478 1.14 -0.77 -19.54
CA LEU A 478 2.51 -0.69 -20.05
C LEU A 478 2.49 -0.58 -21.58
N PRO A 479 3.16 0.42 -22.18
CA PRO A 479 3.23 0.54 -23.64
C PRO A 479 3.88 -0.65 -24.32
N HIS A 480 3.27 -1.11 -25.42
CA HIS A 480 3.92 -2.03 -26.35
C HIS A 480 5.07 -1.31 -27.07
N ALA A 481 6.22 -2.00 -27.18
CA ALA A 481 7.26 -1.69 -28.15
C ALA A 481 7.94 -2.99 -28.59
N TRP A 482 8.36 -3.05 -29.86
CA TRP A 482 9.12 -4.17 -30.38
C TRP A 482 10.60 -4.06 -30.04
N LEU A 483 11.13 -5.12 -29.46
CA LEU A 483 12.49 -5.26 -29.00
C LEU A 483 13.16 -6.46 -29.69
N ASN A 484 14.49 -6.50 -29.66
CA ASN A 484 15.26 -7.62 -30.18
C ASN A 484 16.50 -7.89 -29.32
N THR A 485 17.07 -9.09 -29.43
CA THR A 485 18.36 -9.39 -28.82
C THR A 485 19.46 -8.67 -29.58
N ARG A 486 20.60 -8.45 -28.90
CA ARG A 486 21.78 -7.80 -29.47
C ARG A 486 22.33 -8.47 -30.74
N THR A 487 22.12 -9.77 -30.87
CA THR A 487 22.43 -10.56 -32.07
C THR A 487 21.13 -11.04 -32.72
N PRO A 488 21.13 -11.43 -34.01
CA PRO A 488 19.93 -11.92 -34.68
C PRO A 488 19.20 -12.99 -33.85
N GLY A 489 17.94 -12.72 -33.52
CA GLY A 489 17.12 -13.54 -32.64
C GLY A 489 15.63 -13.29 -32.86
N LYS A 490 14.81 -13.89 -31.99
CA LYS A 490 13.35 -13.72 -32.04
C LYS A 490 13.00 -12.31 -31.57
N GLN A 491 12.10 -11.64 -32.28
CA GLN A 491 11.51 -10.36 -31.87
C GLN A 491 10.55 -10.57 -30.68
N PHE A 492 10.55 -9.66 -29.71
CA PHE A 492 9.69 -9.71 -28.52
C PHE A 492 9.10 -8.33 -28.20
N SER A 493 7.94 -8.32 -27.57
CA SER A 493 7.29 -7.11 -27.05
C SER A 493 7.84 -6.77 -25.67
N THR A 494 7.79 -5.50 -25.27
CA THR A 494 7.89 -5.09 -23.84
C THR A 494 6.93 -5.89 -22.95
N HIS A 495 5.76 -6.26 -23.46
CA HIS A 495 4.78 -7.12 -22.78
C HIS A 495 5.25 -8.56 -22.59
N ASP A 496 6.22 -9.04 -23.36
CA ASP A 496 6.78 -10.38 -23.17
C ASP A 496 7.76 -10.40 -21.99
N LEU A 497 8.34 -9.23 -21.64
CA LEU A 497 9.24 -9.04 -20.49
C LEU A 497 8.49 -8.86 -19.17
N ALA A 498 7.34 -8.17 -19.20
CA ALA A 498 6.50 -7.90 -18.04
C ALA A 498 5.30 -8.86 -17.94
N GLY A 499 4.84 -9.14 -16.73
CA GLY A 499 3.74 -10.09 -16.48
C GLY A 499 4.24 -11.35 -15.79
N HIS A 500 3.70 -12.52 -16.16
CA HIS A 500 4.12 -13.83 -15.64
C HIS A 500 4.06 -13.98 -14.11
N GLY A 501 3.16 -13.23 -13.46
CA GLY A 501 2.99 -13.27 -12.00
C GLY A 501 4.03 -12.51 -11.18
N VAL A 502 4.91 -11.72 -11.81
CA VAL A 502 5.99 -10.99 -11.12
C VAL A 502 6.00 -9.52 -11.48
N PHE A 503 6.57 -8.69 -10.60
CA PHE A 503 6.85 -7.29 -10.94
C PHE A 503 8.01 -7.21 -11.92
N CYS A 504 7.98 -6.22 -12.80
CA CYS A 504 8.99 -6.01 -13.84
C CYS A 504 9.46 -4.55 -13.86
N LEU A 505 10.75 -4.32 -13.64
CA LEU A 505 11.38 -3.01 -13.73
C LEU A 505 12.13 -2.88 -15.06
N LEU A 506 11.74 -1.91 -15.88
CA LEU A 506 12.37 -1.58 -17.15
C LEU A 506 13.20 -0.30 -17.00
N THR A 507 14.46 -0.34 -17.42
CA THR A 507 15.38 0.83 -17.40
C THR A 507 16.17 0.88 -18.72
N GLY A 508 17.15 1.78 -18.84
CA GLY A 508 18.00 1.92 -20.02
C GLY A 508 19.48 2.11 -19.68
N PRO A 509 20.31 2.54 -20.66
CA PRO A 509 21.70 2.93 -20.41
C PRO A 509 21.84 3.92 -19.24
N GLY A 510 22.76 3.65 -18.31
CA GLY A 510 22.90 4.42 -17.06
C GLY A 510 22.02 3.93 -15.92
N GLY A 511 21.03 3.07 -16.20
CA GLY A 511 20.07 2.52 -15.25
C GLY A 511 20.53 1.35 -14.37
N GLN A 512 21.81 0.96 -14.41
CA GLN A 512 22.30 -0.27 -13.76
C GLN A 512 21.99 -0.33 -12.25
N ARG A 513 22.07 0.82 -11.56
CA ARG A 513 21.73 0.92 -10.13
C ARG A 513 20.25 0.63 -9.84
N TRP A 514 19.35 0.80 -10.81
CA TRP A 514 17.96 0.37 -10.66
C TRP A 514 17.81 -1.15 -10.66
N LYS A 515 18.62 -1.87 -11.45
CA LYS A 515 18.61 -3.33 -11.47
C LYS A 515 19.10 -3.89 -10.13
N GLU A 516 20.17 -3.30 -9.60
CA GLU A 516 20.72 -3.63 -8.27
C GLU A 516 19.71 -3.31 -7.16
N ALA A 517 19.07 -2.14 -7.22
CA ALA A 517 18.02 -1.75 -6.29
C ALA A 517 16.80 -2.66 -6.35
N ALA A 518 16.35 -3.05 -7.55
CA ALA A 518 15.26 -4.00 -7.71
C ALA A 518 15.58 -5.35 -7.08
N GLN A 519 16.82 -5.83 -7.22
CA GLN A 519 17.27 -7.06 -6.58
C GLN A 519 17.32 -6.93 -5.05
N ALA A 520 17.81 -5.80 -4.53
CA ALA A 520 17.83 -5.52 -3.10
C ALA A 520 16.42 -5.43 -2.51
N ALA A 521 15.55 -4.62 -3.10
CA ALA A 521 14.15 -4.47 -2.68
C ALA A 521 13.40 -5.81 -2.78
N SER A 522 13.63 -6.58 -3.85
CA SER A 522 13.05 -7.91 -4.02
C SER A 522 13.43 -8.86 -2.88
N ALA A 523 14.70 -8.85 -2.46
CA ALA A 523 15.16 -9.62 -1.32
C ALA A 523 14.60 -9.10 0.01
N ALA A 524 14.50 -7.78 0.18
CA ALA A 524 14.01 -7.14 1.40
C ALA A 524 12.51 -7.42 1.65
N VAL A 525 11.67 -7.29 0.63
CA VAL A 525 10.22 -7.40 0.77
C VAL A 525 9.67 -8.81 0.44
N GLY A 526 10.51 -9.70 -0.08
CA GLY A 526 10.11 -11.07 -0.45
C GLY A 526 9.20 -11.15 -1.68
N VAL A 527 9.19 -10.12 -2.53
CA VAL A 527 8.46 -10.06 -3.80
C VAL A 527 9.45 -10.08 -4.96
N GLU A 528 9.29 -10.98 -5.93
CA GLU A 528 10.16 -11.03 -7.10
C GLU A 528 9.99 -9.80 -8.00
N ILE A 529 11.08 -9.06 -8.24
CA ILE A 529 11.15 -7.96 -9.20
C ILE A 529 12.17 -8.33 -10.27
N ARG A 530 11.71 -8.67 -11.47
CA ARG A 530 12.60 -8.89 -12.62
C ARG A 530 13.01 -7.54 -13.19
N SER A 531 14.28 -7.36 -13.51
CA SER A 531 14.78 -6.08 -14.02
C SER A 531 15.52 -6.26 -15.35
N TYR A 532 15.19 -5.41 -16.32
CA TYR A 532 15.76 -5.44 -17.66
C TYR A 532 16.15 -4.05 -18.12
N SER A 533 17.31 -3.91 -18.77
CA SER A 533 17.70 -2.68 -19.45
C SER A 533 17.45 -2.77 -20.95
N ILE A 534 16.90 -1.70 -21.52
CA ILE A 534 16.53 -1.59 -22.94
C ILE A 534 17.28 -0.42 -23.56
N GLY A 535 17.96 -0.66 -24.69
CA GLY A 535 18.69 0.35 -25.45
C GLY A 535 20.03 -0.17 -25.97
N TRP A 536 20.88 0.75 -26.43
CA TRP A 536 22.15 0.41 -27.05
C TRP A 536 23.05 -0.42 -26.10
N LYS A 537 23.41 -1.63 -26.54
CA LYS A 537 24.23 -2.60 -25.79
C LYS A 537 23.66 -2.98 -24.41
N GLN A 538 22.34 -2.90 -24.23
CA GLN A 538 21.65 -3.35 -23.02
C GLN A 538 21.21 -4.82 -23.12
N ASP A 539 20.43 -5.32 -22.15
CA ASP A 539 19.87 -6.67 -22.19
C ASP A 539 19.05 -6.88 -23.48
N TYR A 540 18.33 -5.84 -23.90
CA TYR A 540 17.51 -5.81 -25.10
C TYR A 540 17.72 -4.53 -25.91
N GLU A 541 17.69 -4.65 -27.24
CA GLU A 541 17.81 -3.54 -28.18
C GLU A 541 16.43 -3.00 -28.56
N ASP A 542 16.29 -1.67 -28.55
CA ASP A 542 15.09 -0.96 -29.03
C ASP A 542 15.21 -0.69 -30.53
N VAL A 543 14.81 -1.69 -31.33
CA VAL A 543 15.08 -1.78 -32.77
C VAL A 543 14.58 -0.56 -33.55
N TYR A 544 13.44 -0.01 -33.16
CA TYR A 544 12.77 1.09 -33.87
C TYR A 544 12.77 2.39 -33.08
N PHE A 545 13.48 2.44 -31.94
CA PHE A 545 13.42 3.52 -30.96
C PHE A 545 11.97 3.77 -30.44
N ASP A 546 11.12 2.74 -30.48
CA ASP A 546 9.72 2.85 -30.07
C ASP A 546 9.63 2.96 -28.55
N TRP A 547 10.41 2.15 -27.82
CA TRP A 547 10.44 2.24 -26.36
C TRP A 547 10.97 3.60 -25.92
N ALA A 548 12.06 4.08 -26.52
CA ALA A 548 12.64 5.39 -26.23
C ALA A 548 11.62 6.54 -26.42
N ARG A 549 10.77 6.49 -27.45
CA ARG A 549 9.71 7.49 -27.68
C ARG A 549 8.53 7.38 -26.71
N ARG A 550 8.27 6.19 -26.16
CA ARG A 550 7.05 5.89 -25.39
C ARG A 550 7.29 5.78 -23.88
N ARG A 551 8.53 5.63 -23.41
CA ARG A 551 8.86 5.36 -21.99
C ARG A 551 8.59 6.53 -21.05
N GLU A 552 8.55 7.77 -21.58
CA GLU A 552 8.34 9.03 -20.83
C GLU A 552 9.24 9.20 -19.59
N VAL A 553 10.39 8.54 -19.60
CA VAL A 553 11.47 8.68 -18.61
C VAL A 553 12.78 8.85 -19.37
N ASP A 554 13.75 9.45 -18.72
CA ASP A 554 15.10 9.60 -19.23
C ASP A 554 15.77 8.23 -19.37
N GLU A 555 16.93 8.21 -20.02
CA GLU A 555 17.62 6.96 -20.35
C GLU A 555 18.03 6.14 -19.14
N ASP A 556 18.38 6.83 -18.04
CA ASP A 556 18.75 6.25 -16.76
C ASP A 556 17.57 6.16 -15.77
N GLY A 557 16.37 6.55 -16.18
CA GLY A 557 15.13 6.39 -15.42
C GLY A 557 14.63 4.95 -15.39
N CYS A 558 13.47 4.72 -14.77
CA CYS A 558 12.87 3.39 -14.71
C CYS A 558 11.35 3.41 -14.71
N VAL A 559 10.74 2.31 -15.16
CA VAL A 559 9.30 2.04 -15.14
C VAL A 559 9.07 0.71 -14.45
N LEU A 560 8.28 0.68 -13.39
CA LEU A 560 7.89 -0.52 -12.65
C LEU A 560 6.48 -0.96 -13.05
N ALA A 561 6.39 -2.09 -13.73
CA ALA A 561 5.16 -2.74 -14.14
C ALA A 561 4.76 -3.86 -13.17
N ARG A 562 3.45 -3.96 -12.93
CA ARG A 562 2.80 -5.01 -12.13
C ARG A 562 2.74 -6.35 -12.88
N PRO A 563 2.41 -7.45 -12.17
CA PRO A 563 2.11 -8.74 -12.80
C PRO A 563 0.97 -8.71 -13.83
N ASP A 564 0.07 -7.72 -13.77
CA ASP A 564 -0.99 -7.51 -14.77
C ASP A 564 -0.64 -6.45 -15.84
N ARG A 565 0.64 -6.08 -15.94
CA ARG A 565 1.20 -5.14 -16.93
C ARG A 565 0.68 -3.71 -16.84
N PHE A 566 0.09 -3.31 -15.72
CA PHE A 566 -0.12 -1.90 -15.40
C PHE A 566 1.11 -1.31 -14.75
N VAL A 567 1.47 -0.07 -15.09
CA VAL A 567 2.55 0.65 -14.43
C VAL A 567 2.14 0.94 -12.99
N ALA A 568 2.87 0.40 -12.02
CA ALA A 568 2.69 0.72 -10.60
C ALA A 568 3.38 2.02 -10.22
N TRP A 569 4.55 2.28 -10.81
CA TRP A 569 5.41 3.41 -10.46
C TRP A 569 6.43 3.69 -11.58
N ARG A 570 6.99 4.89 -11.63
CA ARG A 570 8.14 5.22 -12.48
C ARG A 570 9.03 6.29 -11.82
N SER A 571 10.31 6.32 -12.22
CA SER A 571 11.23 7.42 -11.92
C SER A 571 11.69 8.07 -13.23
N LYS A 572 11.61 9.40 -13.31
CA LYS A 572 12.01 10.17 -14.51
C LYS A 572 13.48 9.99 -14.83
N ALA A 573 14.36 9.99 -13.83
CA ALA A 573 15.80 9.82 -14.00
C ALA A 573 16.36 8.93 -12.89
N MET A 574 17.66 8.65 -12.93
CA MET A 574 18.37 8.02 -11.81
C MET A 574 18.33 8.91 -10.56
N ILE A 575 18.18 8.29 -9.38
CA ILE A 575 18.15 9.01 -8.11
C ILE A 575 19.31 8.59 -7.19
N ALA A 576 19.48 9.33 -6.10
CA ALA A 576 20.54 9.09 -5.12
C ALA A 576 20.40 7.72 -4.44
N ASP A 577 19.19 7.33 -4.04
CA ASP A 577 18.91 6.05 -3.37
C ASP A 577 17.73 5.30 -4.02
N PRO A 578 18.01 4.52 -5.07
CA PRO A 578 16.98 3.74 -5.76
C PRO A 578 16.40 2.58 -4.93
N ALA A 579 17.17 2.04 -3.97
CA ALA A 579 16.75 0.88 -3.17
C ALA A 579 15.68 1.25 -2.16
N SER A 580 15.95 2.28 -1.34
CA SER A 580 14.97 2.76 -0.35
C SER A 580 13.64 3.19 -0.99
N LYS A 581 13.71 3.74 -2.21
CA LYS A 581 12.53 4.20 -2.94
C LYS A 581 11.61 3.06 -3.39
N LEU A 582 12.16 1.91 -3.76
CA LEU A 582 11.38 0.74 -4.16
C LEU A 582 10.71 0.02 -2.97
N GLU A 583 11.05 0.38 -1.72
CA GLU A 583 10.63 -0.34 -0.51
C GLU A 583 9.45 0.29 0.28
N THR A 584 8.96 1.51 -0.04
CA THR A 584 8.33 2.38 0.99
C THR A 584 6.82 2.19 1.27
N ILE A 585 6.47 1.49 2.37
CA ILE A 585 5.79 2.08 3.56
C ILE A 585 6.93 2.36 4.54
N PRO A 586 7.01 3.50 5.25
CA PRO A 586 8.09 3.71 6.20
C PRO A 586 7.89 2.76 7.40
N THR A 587 8.57 1.62 7.38
CA THR A 587 8.80 0.77 8.56
C THR A 587 9.67 1.49 9.59
N THR A 588 10.36 2.56 9.18
CA THR A 588 11.18 3.44 10.00
C THR A 588 10.62 4.87 10.02
N ARG A 589 10.94 5.63 11.08
CA ARG A 589 10.67 7.09 11.20
C ARG A 589 9.20 7.52 11.05
N THR A 590 8.29 6.70 11.58
CA THR A 590 6.83 6.92 11.54
C THR A 590 6.38 8.30 12.07
N HIS A 591 7.15 8.93 12.97
CA HIS A 591 6.85 10.26 13.52
C HIS A 591 6.78 11.38 12.48
N LEU A 592 7.59 11.31 11.41
CA LEU A 592 7.55 12.29 10.33
C LEU A 592 6.22 12.18 9.58
N LYS A 593 5.81 10.95 9.26
CA LYS A 593 4.55 10.71 8.56
C LYS A 593 3.33 11.06 9.40
N PHE A 594 3.35 10.77 10.70
CA PHE A 594 2.28 11.17 11.61
C PHE A 594 2.18 12.69 11.77
N THR A 595 3.30 13.42 11.63
CA THR A 595 3.32 14.88 11.65
C THR A 595 2.71 15.45 10.37
N GLU A 596 3.03 14.89 9.21
CA GLU A 596 2.37 15.22 7.94
C GLU A 596 0.85 14.96 8.01
N TRP A 597 0.45 13.80 8.52
CA TRP A 597 -0.97 13.46 8.69
C TRP A 597 -1.68 14.32 9.73
N ALA A 598 -0.99 14.80 10.77
CA ALA A 598 -1.57 15.75 11.70
C ALA A 598 -1.90 17.09 11.00
N LYS A 599 -1.05 17.55 10.08
CA LYS A 599 -1.35 18.73 9.24
C LYS A 599 -2.55 18.48 8.32
N GLN A 600 -2.73 17.26 7.82
CA GLN A 600 -3.81 16.90 6.90
C GLN A 600 -5.15 16.63 7.59
N TYR A 601 -5.16 15.88 8.67
CA TYR A 601 -6.37 15.35 9.33
C TYR A 601 -6.70 16.04 10.65
N GLY A 602 -5.82 16.92 11.14
CA GLY A 602 -5.96 17.62 12.41
C GLY A 602 -5.23 16.94 13.58
N GLY A 603 -5.30 17.57 14.75
CA GLY A 603 -4.53 17.19 15.95
C GLY A 603 -4.90 15.86 16.60
N ILE A 604 -5.90 15.14 16.08
CA ILE A 604 -6.25 13.77 16.46
C ILE A 604 -6.78 13.01 15.25
N PHE A 605 -6.25 11.81 15.01
CA PHE A 605 -6.73 10.91 13.97
C PHE A 605 -6.55 9.45 14.38
N SER A 606 -7.20 8.54 13.66
CA SER A 606 -7.09 7.10 13.91
C SER A 606 -6.61 6.34 12.69
N LEU A 607 -5.88 5.26 12.94
CA LEU A 607 -5.39 4.30 11.97
C LEU A 607 -5.96 2.93 12.33
N LYS A 608 -6.41 2.19 11.32
CA LYS A 608 -6.79 0.78 11.48
C LYS A 608 -5.58 -0.10 11.21
N VAL A 609 -5.13 -0.81 12.23
CA VAL A 609 -4.01 -1.74 12.16
C VAL A 609 -4.52 -3.14 12.51
N GLY A 610 -4.84 -3.91 11.47
CA GLY A 610 -5.57 -5.18 11.64
C GLY A 610 -6.93 -4.94 12.34
N PRO A 611 -7.30 -5.73 13.37
CA PRO A 611 -8.51 -5.48 14.16
C PRO A 611 -8.35 -4.32 15.15
N GLY A 612 -7.11 -3.87 15.42
CA GLY A 612 -6.80 -2.82 16.39
C GLY A 612 -7.07 -1.42 15.84
N THR A 613 -7.36 -0.49 16.76
CA THR A 613 -7.44 0.94 16.46
C THR A 613 -6.24 1.61 17.10
N SER A 614 -5.46 2.35 16.31
CA SER A 614 -4.40 3.21 16.83
C SER A 614 -4.84 4.67 16.69
N ILE A 615 -4.80 5.43 17.78
CA ILE A 615 -5.13 6.84 17.84
C ILE A 615 -3.82 7.62 17.94
N VAL A 616 -3.62 8.60 17.08
CA VAL A 616 -2.47 9.49 17.15
C VAL A 616 -2.94 10.86 17.61
N ILE A 617 -2.33 11.39 18.66
CA ILE A 617 -2.63 12.71 19.22
C ILE A 617 -1.40 13.61 19.00
N THR A 618 -1.62 14.70 18.24
CA THR A 618 -0.64 15.75 17.96
C THR A 618 -1.22 17.10 18.40
N SER A 619 -1.77 17.17 19.62
CA SER A 619 -2.39 18.39 20.16
C SER A 619 -2.12 18.53 21.66
N PRO A 620 -1.42 19.60 22.09
CA PRO A 620 -1.17 19.89 23.50
C PRO A 620 -2.43 19.89 24.39
N ARG A 621 -3.51 20.49 23.88
CA ARG A 621 -4.82 20.53 24.56
C ARG A 621 -5.37 19.12 24.81
N LEU A 622 -5.39 18.28 23.77
CA LEU A 622 -5.93 16.91 23.88
C LEU A 622 -5.08 16.03 24.79
N ILE A 623 -3.76 16.22 24.82
CA ILE A 623 -2.90 15.53 25.79
C ILE A 623 -3.29 15.89 27.23
N ARG A 624 -3.52 17.18 27.50
CA ARG A 624 -3.98 17.63 28.82
C ARG A 624 -5.36 17.09 29.18
N GLU A 625 -6.27 17.08 28.21
CA GLU A 625 -7.65 16.64 28.41
C GLU A 625 -7.79 15.13 28.62
N LEU A 626 -7.10 14.34 27.80
CA LEU A 626 -7.24 12.89 27.78
C LEU A 626 -6.17 12.20 28.63
N ILE A 627 -4.89 12.49 28.39
CA ILE A 627 -3.80 11.74 29.01
C ILE A 627 -3.56 12.20 30.46
N ASP A 628 -3.59 13.52 30.72
CA ASP A 628 -3.33 14.05 32.06
C ASP A 628 -4.57 13.94 32.96
N LYS A 629 -5.69 14.57 32.56
CA LYS A 629 -6.91 14.61 33.37
C LYS A 629 -7.60 13.24 33.50
N LYS A 630 -7.67 12.45 32.42
CA LYS A 630 -8.26 11.09 32.44
C LYS A 630 -7.18 9.99 32.55
N SER A 631 -6.08 10.30 33.24
CA SER A 631 -4.94 9.38 33.37
C SER A 631 -5.27 7.99 33.93
N SER A 632 -6.37 7.79 34.65
CA SER A 632 -6.78 6.45 35.10
C SER A 632 -7.06 5.48 33.96
N ILE A 633 -7.66 5.95 32.85
CA ILE A 633 -8.04 5.10 31.72
C ILE A 633 -7.00 5.13 30.58
N TYR A 634 -6.20 6.20 30.47
CA TYR A 634 -5.13 6.31 29.47
C TYR A 634 -3.78 5.80 29.95
N SER A 635 -3.67 5.18 31.13
CA SER A 635 -2.39 4.69 31.65
C SER A 635 -2.10 3.23 31.33
N HIS A 636 -2.91 2.50 30.56
CA HIS A 636 -2.53 1.14 30.17
C HIS A 636 -1.44 1.16 29.08
N ARG A 637 -0.84 0.00 28.82
CA ARG A 637 0.09 -0.19 27.69
C ARG A 637 -0.54 -1.15 26.68
N PRO A 638 -0.19 -1.06 25.39
CA PRO A 638 -0.54 -2.11 24.45
C PRO A 638 -0.07 -3.46 24.96
N VAL A 639 -0.86 -4.50 24.72
CA VAL A 639 -0.45 -5.87 25.07
C VAL A 639 0.68 -6.27 24.13
N SER A 640 1.85 -6.61 24.70
CA SER A 640 3.02 -7.04 23.93
C SER A 640 3.48 -8.43 24.35
N TYR A 641 3.30 -9.42 23.50
CA TYR A 641 3.77 -10.78 23.74
C TYR A 641 5.30 -10.87 23.67
N VAL A 642 5.92 -10.15 22.74
CA VAL A 642 7.39 -10.11 22.60
C VAL A 642 8.02 -9.40 23.79
N GLY A 643 7.70 -8.12 24.00
CA GLY A 643 8.33 -7.29 25.02
C GLY A 643 7.92 -7.66 26.43
N ASN A 644 6.61 -7.77 26.69
CA ASN A 644 6.10 -8.05 28.04
C ASN A 644 6.12 -9.55 28.35
N GLY A 645 5.87 -10.42 27.37
CA GLY A 645 5.83 -11.87 27.56
C GLY A 645 7.21 -12.53 27.54
N ILE A 646 7.90 -12.48 26.40
CA ILE A 646 9.16 -13.21 26.18
C ILE A 646 10.35 -12.52 26.86
N ILE A 647 10.53 -11.22 26.65
CA ILE A 647 11.74 -10.50 27.07
C ILE A 647 11.74 -10.24 28.57
N SER A 648 10.67 -9.62 29.08
CA SER A 648 10.64 -9.09 30.45
C SER A 648 9.80 -9.85 31.45
N GLY A 649 9.09 -10.90 31.03
CA GLY A 649 8.24 -11.70 31.93
C GLY A 649 7.18 -10.91 32.71
N GLY A 650 6.80 -9.71 32.24
CA GLY A 650 5.79 -8.86 32.86
C GLY A 650 6.31 -7.72 33.74
N ASP A 651 7.63 -7.65 33.99
CA ASP A 651 8.20 -6.85 35.08
C ASP A 651 8.88 -5.54 34.65
N HIS A 652 8.98 -5.29 33.35
CA HIS A 652 9.63 -4.09 32.85
C HIS A 652 8.76 -2.84 33.03
N LEU A 653 9.18 -1.93 33.92
CA LEU A 653 8.37 -0.80 34.40
C LEU A 653 7.80 0.11 33.29
N LEU A 654 8.55 0.25 32.18
CA LEU A 654 8.17 1.07 31.03
C LEU A 654 6.94 0.53 30.26
N ILE A 655 6.89 -0.79 30.08
CA ILE A 655 5.92 -1.49 29.20
C ILE A 655 4.90 -2.33 29.97
N MET A 656 5.08 -2.52 31.28
CA MET A 656 4.11 -3.25 32.11
C MET A 656 2.76 -2.52 32.22
N GLN A 657 1.71 -3.31 32.42
CA GLN A 657 0.33 -2.82 32.57
C GLN A 657 0.16 -1.98 33.84
N TYR A 658 -0.76 -1.01 33.77
CA TYR A 658 -1.12 -0.21 34.93
C TYR A 658 -1.83 -1.11 35.97
N SER A 659 -1.17 -1.30 37.10
CA SER A 659 -1.52 -2.28 38.15
C SER A 659 -1.02 -1.82 39.52
N ASP A 660 -1.39 -2.53 40.59
CA ASP A 660 -0.83 -2.29 41.93
C ASP A 660 0.69 -2.45 41.98
N ARG A 661 1.23 -3.48 41.31
CA ARG A 661 2.68 -3.69 41.18
C ARG A 661 3.35 -2.48 40.51
N TRP A 662 2.81 -1.99 39.39
CA TRP A 662 3.31 -0.79 38.72
C TRP A 662 3.26 0.44 39.65
N ARG A 663 2.16 0.64 40.40
CA ARG A 663 2.02 1.75 41.35
C ARG A 663 3.07 1.69 42.46
N THR A 664 3.35 0.52 43.01
CA THR A 664 4.38 0.31 44.03
C THR A 664 5.77 0.61 43.50
N CYS A 665 6.15 0.02 42.36
CA CYS A 665 7.42 0.31 41.70
C CYS A 665 7.57 1.81 41.42
N ARG A 666 6.54 2.42 40.85
CA ARG A 666 6.51 3.86 40.54
C ARG A 666 6.69 4.73 41.78
N LYS A 667 6.04 4.39 42.89
CA LYS A 667 6.16 5.10 44.16
C LYS A 667 7.59 5.07 44.69
N LEU A 668 8.25 3.91 44.68
CA LEU A 668 9.62 3.75 45.15
C LEU A 668 10.59 4.63 44.34
N VAL A 669 10.48 4.58 43.01
CA VAL A 669 11.32 5.39 42.12
C VAL A 669 11.08 6.89 42.36
N HIS A 670 9.81 7.31 42.41
CA HIS A 670 9.47 8.71 42.60
C HIS A 670 9.98 9.25 43.94
N GLN A 671 9.91 8.47 45.03
CA GLN A 671 10.44 8.89 46.33
C GLN A 671 11.95 9.11 46.32
N TYR A 672 12.70 8.30 45.57
CA TYR A 672 14.16 8.43 45.49
C TYR A 672 14.63 9.57 44.59
N PHE A 673 13.87 9.87 43.52
CA PHE A 673 14.18 10.93 42.56
C PHE A 673 13.32 12.19 42.72
N MET A 674 12.62 12.34 43.85
CA MET A 674 11.90 13.55 44.18
C MET A 674 12.86 14.74 44.28
N GLU A 675 12.40 15.94 43.91
CA GLU A 675 13.23 17.13 43.85
C GLU A 675 14.10 17.37 45.09
N GLN A 676 13.52 17.26 46.29
CA GLN A 676 14.24 17.48 47.54
C GLN A 676 15.43 16.52 47.70
N MET A 677 15.27 15.25 47.33
CA MET A 677 16.34 14.26 47.36
C MET A 677 17.41 14.56 46.32
N VAL A 678 17.00 14.94 45.10
CA VAL A 678 17.91 15.27 44.01
C VAL A 678 18.79 16.46 44.36
N VAL A 679 18.20 17.55 44.84
CA VAL A 679 18.91 18.77 45.21
C VAL A 679 19.84 18.55 46.41
N LYS A 680 19.40 17.78 47.41
CA LYS A 680 20.18 17.59 48.64
C LYS A 680 21.35 16.62 48.47
N GLU A 681 21.14 15.51 47.75
CA GLU A 681 22.10 14.40 47.70
C GLU A 681 22.63 14.14 46.29
N HIS A 682 21.74 13.97 45.31
CA HIS A 682 22.14 13.43 44.00
C HIS A 682 22.94 14.44 43.17
N VAL A 683 22.65 15.74 43.29
CA VAL A 683 23.32 16.79 42.51
C VAL A 683 24.85 16.81 42.70
N LYS A 684 25.34 16.35 43.87
CA LYS A 684 26.78 16.23 44.14
C LYS A 684 27.45 15.22 43.21
N VAL A 685 26.77 14.10 42.94
CA VAL A 685 27.24 13.07 42.00
C VAL A 685 27.12 13.59 40.56
N VAL A 686 26.03 14.27 40.23
CA VAL A 686 25.82 14.86 38.89
C VAL A 686 26.92 15.87 38.56
N ASP A 687 27.21 16.79 39.48
CA ASP A 687 28.23 17.81 39.30
C ASP A 687 29.63 17.19 39.14
N ALA A 688 29.98 16.24 40.00
CA ALA A 688 31.24 15.51 39.93
C ALA A 688 31.42 14.76 38.60
N GLU A 689 30.38 14.06 38.13
CA GLU A 689 30.41 13.34 36.85
C GLU A 689 30.42 14.28 35.64
N ALA A 690 29.81 15.47 35.74
CA ALA A 690 29.87 16.49 34.70
C ALA A 690 31.28 17.11 34.61
N VAL A 691 31.94 17.31 35.75
CA VAL A 691 33.36 17.71 35.79
C VAL A 691 34.24 16.63 35.19
N GLN A 692 33.99 15.36 35.49
CA GLN A 692 34.71 14.27 34.83
C GLN A 692 34.47 14.27 33.32
N MET A 693 33.24 14.51 32.84
CA MET A 693 32.96 14.63 31.41
C MET A 693 33.78 15.74 30.75
N ALA A 694 33.87 16.91 31.38
CA ALA A 694 34.75 17.97 30.90
C ALA A 694 36.22 17.54 30.89
N ARG A 695 36.69 16.81 31.92
CA ARG A 695 38.06 16.26 31.94
C ARG A 695 38.27 15.24 30.82
N ASP A 696 37.29 14.41 30.51
CA ASP A 696 37.37 13.40 29.45
C ASP A 696 37.48 14.07 28.08
N PHE A 697 36.75 15.17 27.84
CA PHE A 697 36.91 16.00 26.64
C PHE A 697 38.28 16.69 26.53
N LEU A 698 38.97 16.97 27.65
CA LEU A 698 40.35 17.47 27.60
C LEU A 698 41.35 16.37 27.22
N ALA A 699 41.08 15.13 27.64
CA ALA A 699 41.96 14.00 27.41
C ALA A 699 41.78 13.40 26.01
N GLU A 700 40.53 13.26 25.58
CA GLU A 700 40.14 12.66 24.30
C GLU A 700 38.98 13.46 23.68
N PRO A 701 39.26 14.57 22.98
CA PRO A 701 38.23 15.42 22.41
C PRO A 701 37.33 14.73 21.36
N GLU A 702 37.88 13.74 20.67
CA GLU A 702 37.21 12.90 19.65
C GLU A 702 36.09 12.01 20.25
N GLY A 703 36.05 11.85 21.58
CA GLY A 703 35.11 10.98 22.27
C GLY A 703 33.71 11.57 22.44
N HIS A 704 33.27 12.52 21.60
CA HIS A 704 31.98 13.23 21.76
C HIS A 704 30.75 12.33 21.70
N MET A 705 30.84 11.16 21.06
CA MET A 705 29.77 10.15 21.06
C MET A 705 29.79 9.25 22.30
N LYS A 706 30.93 9.15 23.00
CA LYS A 706 31.16 8.22 24.13
C LYS A 706 31.08 8.90 25.50
N HIS A 707 31.64 10.10 25.65
CA HIS A 707 31.72 10.79 26.95
C HIS A 707 30.34 11.12 27.54
N PRO A 708 29.34 11.59 26.76
CA PRO A 708 27.98 11.77 27.27
C PRO A 708 27.35 10.46 27.74
N LYS A 709 27.61 9.35 27.03
CA LYS A 709 27.12 8.01 27.38
C LYS A 709 27.69 7.50 28.70
N ARG A 710 28.97 7.75 28.96
CA ARG A 710 29.63 7.44 30.24
C ARG A 710 29.13 8.32 31.37
N PHE A 711 28.93 9.61 31.10
CA PHE A 711 28.39 10.59 32.06
C PHE A 711 27.05 10.17 32.66
N SER A 712 26.05 9.95 31.81
CA SER A 712 24.72 9.56 32.26
C SER A 712 24.74 8.17 32.92
N ASN A 713 25.49 7.22 32.35
CA ASN A 713 25.59 5.88 32.90
C ASN A 713 26.25 5.86 34.30
N SER A 714 27.35 6.61 34.50
CA SER A 714 28.03 6.64 35.80
C SER A 714 27.13 7.22 36.88
N ILE A 715 26.36 8.27 36.58
CA ILE A 715 25.40 8.86 37.51
C ILE A 715 24.38 7.81 37.95
N ILE A 716 23.70 7.16 36.99
CA ILE A 716 22.63 6.23 37.35
C ILE A 716 23.18 4.99 38.04
N MET A 717 24.34 4.47 37.64
CA MET A 717 25.00 3.36 38.32
C MET A 717 25.38 3.72 39.77
N SER A 718 25.85 4.94 40.00
CA SER A 718 26.20 5.43 41.34
C SER A 718 24.98 5.54 42.25
N LEU A 719 23.87 6.06 41.72
CA LEU A 719 22.64 6.27 42.48
C LEU A 719 21.88 4.96 42.73
N ILE A 720 21.85 4.05 41.75
CA ILE A 720 21.10 2.79 41.86
C ILE A 720 21.89 1.71 42.59
N TYR A 721 23.14 1.51 42.20
CA TYR A 721 23.96 0.37 42.65
C TYR A 721 25.12 0.77 43.55
N GLY A 722 25.49 2.06 43.63
CA GLY A 722 26.62 2.51 44.43
C GLY A 722 27.96 2.15 43.81
N THR A 723 28.00 2.07 42.48
CA THR A 723 29.17 1.75 41.67
C THR A 723 29.27 2.74 40.52
N ARG A 724 30.48 3.21 40.23
CA ARG A 724 30.72 4.19 39.15
C ARG A 724 31.09 3.52 37.84
N THR A 725 31.00 4.31 36.76
CA THR A 725 31.51 3.97 35.43
C THR A 725 32.70 4.89 35.14
N PRO A 726 33.93 4.48 35.47
CA PRO A 726 35.09 5.37 35.43
C PRO A 726 35.55 5.74 34.02
N ASP A 727 35.29 4.91 33.01
CA ASP A 727 35.72 5.10 31.63
C ASP A 727 34.65 4.59 30.62
N CYS A 728 34.80 4.93 29.34
CA CYS A 728 33.83 4.58 28.30
C CYS A 728 33.89 3.10 27.88
N GLU A 729 34.92 2.36 28.26
CA GLU A 729 35.13 0.95 27.92
C GLU A 729 34.75 0.02 29.08
N THR A 730 34.16 0.58 30.14
CA THR A 730 33.78 -0.16 31.34
C THR A 730 32.74 -1.21 30.98
N ARG A 731 33.00 -2.46 31.38
CA ARG A 731 32.28 -3.66 30.92
C ARG A 731 30.75 -3.55 30.96
N HIS A 732 30.16 -3.07 32.06
CA HIS A 732 28.70 -2.99 32.16
C HIS A 732 28.09 -1.91 31.27
N MET A 733 28.83 -0.83 31.00
CA MET A 733 28.40 0.20 30.06
C MET A 733 28.35 -0.36 28.64
N VAL A 734 29.42 -1.03 28.20
CA VAL A 734 29.47 -1.66 26.86
C VAL A 734 28.36 -2.71 26.71
N LYS A 735 28.18 -3.57 27.73
CA LYS A 735 27.08 -4.56 27.74
C LYS A 735 25.70 -3.89 27.66
N LEU A 736 25.47 -2.81 28.40
CA LEU A 736 24.18 -2.12 28.42
C LEU A 736 23.84 -1.52 27.05
N TYR A 737 24.77 -0.79 26.43
CA TYR A 737 24.49 -0.17 25.12
C TYR A 737 24.30 -1.21 24.01
N HIS A 738 25.09 -2.30 24.01
CA HIS A 738 24.88 -3.43 23.10
C HIS A 738 23.51 -4.09 23.31
N LEU A 739 23.12 -4.32 24.56
CA LEU A 739 21.82 -4.86 24.92
C LEU A 739 20.68 -3.93 24.44
N MET A 740 20.81 -2.62 24.63
CA MET A 740 19.80 -1.64 24.23
C MET A 740 19.65 -1.57 22.71
N GLU A 741 20.76 -1.67 21.95
CA GLU A 741 20.75 -1.74 20.49
C GLU A 741 20.02 -2.99 19.98
N ASN A 742 20.32 -4.15 20.56
CA ASN A 742 19.63 -5.41 20.24
C ASN A 742 18.15 -5.36 20.61
N TRP A 743 17.82 -4.80 21.77
CA TRP A 743 16.43 -4.65 22.20
C TRP A 743 15.65 -3.68 21.29
N SER A 744 16.26 -2.55 20.91
CA SER A 744 15.70 -1.61 19.94
C SER A 744 15.39 -2.28 18.60
N THR A 745 16.35 -3.06 18.09
CA THR A 745 16.17 -3.82 16.85
C THR A 745 15.02 -4.81 16.96
N VAL A 746 14.91 -5.60 18.04
CA VAL A 746 13.83 -6.59 18.22
C VAL A 746 12.45 -5.93 18.36
N MET A 747 12.38 -4.76 19.00
CA MET A 747 11.13 -4.04 19.23
C MET A 747 10.71 -3.18 18.03
N GLU A 748 11.56 -3.02 17.01
CA GLU A 748 11.25 -2.23 15.82
C GLU A 748 10.16 -2.90 14.97
N PRO A 749 9.14 -2.14 14.52
CA PRO A 749 8.11 -2.67 13.62
C PRO A 749 8.71 -3.32 12.37
N GLY A 750 8.36 -4.58 12.13
CA GLY A 750 8.86 -5.37 10.99
C GLY A 750 9.99 -6.35 11.34
N ASN A 751 10.75 -6.11 12.42
CA ASN A 751 11.81 -7.03 12.87
C ASN A 751 11.28 -8.25 13.62
N THR A 752 10.09 -8.15 14.21
CA THR A 752 9.35 -9.28 14.78
C THR A 752 7.97 -9.41 14.12
N PRO A 753 7.45 -10.64 13.92
CA PRO A 753 6.14 -10.83 13.36
C PRO A 753 5.08 -10.17 14.27
N PRO A 754 4.03 -9.56 13.70
CA PRO A 754 2.99 -8.84 14.45
C PRO A 754 2.05 -9.77 15.22
N VAL A 755 2.61 -10.58 16.12
CA VAL A 755 1.94 -11.65 16.89
C VAL A 755 0.90 -11.13 17.88
N ASP A 756 0.96 -9.85 18.23
CA ASP A 756 -0.03 -9.21 19.10
C ASP A 756 -1.27 -8.76 18.31
N ILE A 757 -1.09 -8.43 17.03
CA ILE A 757 -2.18 -8.06 16.11
C ILE A 757 -2.79 -9.34 15.51
N PHE A 758 -1.95 -10.32 15.21
CA PHE A 758 -2.31 -11.60 14.62
C PHE A 758 -1.82 -12.77 15.50
N PRO A 759 -2.56 -13.12 16.57
CA PRO A 759 -2.15 -14.15 17.53
C PRO A 759 -1.83 -15.51 16.90
N PHE A 760 -2.42 -15.84 15.75
CA PHE A 760 -2.16 -17.11 15.07
C PHE A 760 -0.70 -17.28 14.62
N LEU A 761 0.03 -16.17 14.39
CA LEU A 761 1.46 -16.20 14.05
C LEU A 761 2.32 -16.84 15.16
N LYS A 762 1.80 -16.92 16.39
CA LYS A 762 2.44 -17.65 17.50
C LYS A 762 2.47 -19.16 17.28
N TYR A 763 1.66 -19.72 16.40
CA TYR A 763 1.64 -21.17 16.17
C TYR A 763 2.52 -21.59 14.99
N LEU A 764 3.05 -20.63 14.21
CA LEU A 764 3.97 -20.93 13.12
C LEU A 764 5.39 -21.26 13.65
N PRO A 765 6.11 -22.20 13.02
CA PRO A 765 7.52 -22.47 13.33
C PRO A 765 8.36 -21.19 13.23
N GLU A 766 9.17 -20.89 14.24
CA GLU A 766 9.97 -19.64 14.27
C GLU A 766 11.00 -19.55 13.14
N SER A 767 11.44 -20.69 12.59
CA SER A 767 12.36 -20.76 11.45
C SER A 767 11.79 -20.11 10.18
N LEU A 768 10.46 -20.06 10.03
CA LEU A 768 9.78 -19.41 8.90
C LEU A 768 9.63 -17.89 9.09
N LEU A 769 9.89 -17.38 10.30
CA LEU A 769 9.67 -15.99 10.70
C LEU A 769 10.96 -15.37 11.27
N GLY A 770 12.11 -15.75 10.73
CA GLY A 770 13.41 -15.16 11.08
C GLY A 770 13.85 -15.40 12.53
N MET A 771 13.54 -16.59 13.08
CA MET A 771 13.96 -17.01 14.44
C MET A 771 13.60 -15.97 15.52
N TRP A 772 12.47 -15.27 15.34
CA TRP A 772 12.11 -14.10 16.16
C TRP A 772 11.95 -14.43 17.64
N ARG A 773 11.49 -15.63 17.99
CA ARG A 773 11.37 -16.06 19.39
C ARG A 773 12.73 -16.26 20.01
N SER A 774 13.62 -16.97 19.33
CA SER A 774 15.00 -17.15 19.77
C SER A 774 15.68 -15.79 19.97
N ARG A 775 15.60 -14.87 18.99
CA ARG A 775 16.16 -13.51 19.12
C ARG A 775 15.58 -12.75 20.32
N ALA A 776 14.26 -12.79 20.52
CA ALA A 776 13.62 -12.15 21.68
C ALA A 776 14.01 -12.82 23.01
N GLN A 777 14.14 -14.15 23.04
CA GLN A 777 14.62 -14.89 24.20
C GLN A 777 16.09 -14.56 24.50
N ASP A 778 16.92 -14.36 23.49
CA ASP A 778 18.33 -14.00 23.65
C ASP A 778 18.44 -12.63 24.35
N VAL A 779 17.69 -11.63 23.87
CA VAL A 779 17.58 -10.32 24.55
C VAL A 779 17.08 -10.48 25.98
N GLY A 780 16.04 -11.30 26.20
CA GLY A 780 15.53 -11.59 27.54
C GLY A 780 16.58 -12.21 28.46
N ARG A 781 17.41 -13.13 27.95
CA ARG A 781 18.51 -13.75 28.70
C ARG A 781 19.61 -12.73 29.02
N GLU A 782 19.98 -11.88 28.07
CA GLU A 782 20.98 -10.82 28.27
C GLU A 782 20.52 -9.78 29.30
N MET A 783 19.25 -9.32 29.22
CA MET A 783 18.66 -8.41 30.22
C MET A 783 18.70 -9.03 31.61
N ASN A 784 18.19 -10.27 31.75
CA ASN A 784 18.16 -10.96 33.03
C ASN A 784 19.56 -11.17 33.60
N ALA A 785 20.53 -11.56 32.77
CA ALA A 785 21.91 -11.74 33.19
C ALA A 785 22.53 -10.43 33.69
N LEU A 786 22.40 -9.34 32.93
CA LEU A 786 22.96 -8.05 33.32
C LEU A 786 22.30 -7.48 34.58
N TYR A 787 20.97 -7.56 34.69
CA TYR A 787 20.24 -6.93 35.80
C TYR A 787 20.40 -7.70 37.10
N SER A 788 20.38 -9.03 37.02
CA SER A 788 20.64 -9.87 38.19
C SER A 788 22.09 -9.73 38.69
N GLU A 789 23.08 -9.67 37.79
CA GLU A 789 24.51 -9.48 38.13
C GLU A 789 24.69 -8.28 39.08
N TRP A 790 24.05 -7.15 38.77
CA TRP A 790 24.17 -5.93 39.56
C TRP A 790 23.36 -5.92 40.85
N VAL A 791 22.19 -6.57 40.87
CA VAL A 791 21.44 -6.73 42.13
C VAL A 791 22.21 -7.63 43.10
N GLU A 792 22.80 -8.73 42.62
CA GLU A 792 23.65 -9.61 43.43
C GLU A 792 24.95 -8.93 43.87
N HIS A 793 25.54 -8.08 43.01
CA HIS A 793 26.68 -7.25 43.38
C HIS A 793 26.36 -6.37 44.59
N VAL A 794 25.19 -5.72 44.61
CA VAL A 794 24.79 -4.89 45.76
C VAL A 794 24.51 -5.72 47.00
N VAL A 795 23.84 -6.86 46.89
CA VAL A 795 23.62 -7.75 48.04
C VAL A 795 24.96 -8.21 48.63
N THR A 796 25.92 -8.59 47.79
CA THR A 796 27.26 -8.98 48.22
C THR A 796 28.01 -7.83 48.86
N ARG A 797 27.99 -6.65 48.22
CA ARG A 797 28.60 -5.42 48.73
C ARG A 797 28.02 -5.01 50.09
N ARG A 798 26.72 -5.16 50.31
CA ARG A 798 26.08 -4.90 51.61
C ARG A 798 26.57 -5.84 52.70
N ARG A 799 26.78 -7.13 52.38
CA ARG A 799 27.32 -8.12 53.33
C ARG A 799 28.78 -7.84 53.71
N LEU A 800 29.59 -7.40 52.75
CA LEU A 800 31.03 -7.21 52.95
C LEU A 800 31.41 -5.82 53.48
N SER A 801 30.78 -4.76 52.99
CA SER A 801 31.19 -3.36 53.23
C SER A 801 30.06 -2.46 53.72
N GLY A 802 28.86 -3.00 53.91
CA GLY A 802 27.70 -2.27 54.43
C GLY A 802 26.91 -1.47 53.39
N ARG A 803 25.97 -0.66 53.92
CA ARG A 803 25.00 0.14 53.16
C ARG A 803 25.64 1.41 52.59
N ARG A 804 25.29 1.81 51.36
CA ARG A 804 25.74 3.06 50.70
C ARG A 804 24.60 4.05 50.41
N ASP A 805 23.43 3.82 50.99
CA ASP A 805 22.20 4.62 50.81
C ASP A 805 21.76 4.82 49.34
N THR A 806 22.05 3.81 48.52
CA THR A 806 21.62 3.73 47.12
C THR A 806 20.13 3.44 47.01
N PHE A 807 19.54 3.60 45.82
CA PHE A 807 18.15 3.22 45.57
C PHE A 807 17.91 1.76 45.97
N LEU A 808 18.77 0.84 45.50
CA LEU A 808 18.61 -0.57 45.78
C LEU A 808 18.80 -0.90 47.26
N ASP A 809 19.71 -0.21 47.97
CA ASP A 809 19.82 -0.35 49.43
C ASP A 809 18.48 -0.06 50.13
N ARG A 810 17.83 1.07 49.77
CA ARG A 810 16.56 1.50 50.37
C ARG A 810 15.39 0.57 50.05
N VAL A 811 15.35 0.02 48.83
CA VAL A 811 14.32 -0.95 48.43
C VAL A 811 14.49 -2.25 49.22
N LEU A 812 15.72 -2.74 49.35
CA LEU A 812 16.02 -3.96 50.11
C LEU A 812 15.79 -3.80 51.62
N ASP A 813 15.90 -2.60 52.21
CA ASP A 813 15.59 -2.38 53.63
C ASP A 813 14.10 -2.62 53.97
N ASN A 814 13.23 -2.58 52.97
CA ASN A 814 11.79 -2.76 53.13
C ASN A 814 11.25 -3.88 52.21
N GLU A 815 12.07 -4.88 51.87
CA GLU A 815 11.76 -5.92 50.89
C GLU A 815 10.41 -6.61 51.18
N GLU A 816 10.18 -7.05 52.42
CA GLU A 816 8.93 -7.69 52.85
C GLU A 816 7.70 -6.77 52.70
N LYS A 817 7.85 -5.46 52.94
CA LYS A 817 6.74 -4.49 52.85
C LYS A 817 6.43 -4.08 51.42
N ASN A 818 7.43 -4.14 50.53
CA ASN A 818 7.30 -3.70 49.15
C ASN A 818 6.59 -4.74 48.28
N GLY A 819 6.64 -6.03 48.65
CA GLY A 819 5.97 -7.11 47.91
C GLY A 819 6.49 -7.30 46.48
N ILE A 820 7.75 -6.92 46.24
CA ILE A 820 8.43 -7.07 44.94
C ILE A 820 9.30 -8.32 45.03
N ASP A 821 9.05 -9.29 44.16
CA ASP A 821 9.88 -10.49 44.06
C ASP A 821 11.25 -10.18 43.43
N ARG A 822 12.13 -11.18 43.43
CA ARG A 822 13.52 -11.00 42.99
C ARG A 822 13.63 -10.58 41.52
N HIS A 823 12.82 -11.14 40.64
CA HIS A 823 12.80 -10.80 39.21
C HIS A 823 12.27 -9.38 38.98
N GLY A 824 11.22 -8.99 39.70
CA GLY A 824 10.72 -7.62 39.72
C GLY A 824 11.77 -6.61 40.20
N LEU A 825 12.63 -7.00 41.14
CA LEU A 825 13.73 -6.14 41.60
C LEU A 825 14.83 -5.97 40.54
N TYR A 826 15.14 -7.03 39.79
CA TYR A 826 16.08 -6.98 38.65
C TYR A 826 15.60 -5.95 37.63
N PHE A 827 14.36 -6.09 37.16
CA PHE A 827 13.80 -5.19 36.15
C PHE A 827 13.53 -3.79 36.68
N LEU A 828 13.15 -3.61 37.94
CA LEU A 828 13.01 -2.29 38.54
C LEU A 828 14.33 -1.50 38.47
N CYS A 829 15.45 -2.11 38.86
CA CYS A 829 16.74 -1.44 38.81
C CYS A 829 17.30 -1.34 37.38
N GLY A 830 17.09 -2.39 36.57
CA GLY A 830 17.49 -2.44 35.16
C GLY A 830 16.83 -1.35 34.32
N THR A 831 15.51 -1.18 34.41
CA THR A 831 14.80 -0.11 33.69
C THR A 831 15.26 1.29 34.11
N LEU A 832 15.68 1.50 35.36
CA LEU A 832 16.28 2.77 35.79
C LEU A 832 17.65 2.97 35.15
N MET A 833 18.48 1.93 35.13
CA MET A 833 19.80 1.94 34.49
C MET A 833 19.70 2.24 32.98
N GLU A 834 18.80 1.57 32.25
CA GLU A 834 18.52 1.83 30.84
C GLU A 834 18.11 3.31 30.60
N GLY A 835 17.02 3.73 31.24
CA GLY A 835 16.42 5.04 31.00
C GLY A 835 17.33 6.19 31.43
N GLY A 836 18.03 6.04 32.56
CA GLY A 836 18.96 7.04 33.08
C GLY A 836 20.29 7.13 32.32
N SER A 837 20.63 6.11 31.51
CA SER A 837 21.86 6.11 30.70
C SER A 837 21.61 6.74 29.33
N ASP A 838 20.78 6.13 28.49
CA ASP A 838 20.75 6.45 27.05
C ASP A 838 20.01 7.74 26.69
N THR A 839 18.91 8.05 27.40
CA THR A 839 18.08 9.21 27.04
C THR A 839 18.78 10.54 27.32
N THR A 840 19.49 10.64 28.44
CA THR A 840 20.21 11.87 28.82
C THR A 840 21.42 12.08 27.92
N SER A 841 22.17 11.02 27.61
CA SER A 841 23.34 11.12 26.73
C SER A 841 22.94 11.50 25.30
N SER A 842 21.85 10.96 24.79
CA SER A 842 21.32 11.27 23.45
C SER A 842 20.99 12.76 23.27
N ILE A 843 20.41 13.41 24.30
CA ILE A 843 20.14 14.86 24.25
C ILE A 843 21.43 15.69 24.33
N VAL A 844 22.39 15.29 25.17
CA VAL A 844 23.70 15.96 25.22
C VAL A 844 24.42 15.84 23.88
N ILE A 845 24.36 14.67 23.23
CA ILE A 845 24.91 14.45 21.89
C ILE A 845 24.18 15.32 20.85
N ALA A 846 22.84 15.39 20.90
CA ALA A 846 22.06 16.27 20.01
C ALA A 846 22.44 17.75 20.21
N PHE A 847 22.70 18.18 21.44
CA PHE A 847 23.23 19.52 21.72
C PHE A 847 24.62 19.72 21.11
N ILE A 848 25.56 18.78 21.28
CA ILE A 848 26.90 18.86 20.67
C ILE A 848 26.76 19.00 19.15
N HIS A 849 25.87 18.19 18.56
CA HIS A 849 25.60 18.22 17.13
C HIS A 849 25.07 19.58 16.67
N ALA A 850 24.11 20.16 17.40
CA ALA A 850 23.60 21.51 17.13
C ALA A 850 24.71 22.58 17.17
N MET A 851 25.63 22.50 18.13
CA MET A 851 26.73 23.47 18.24
C MET A 851 27.75 23.39 17.09
N THR A 852 27.74 22.32 16.28
CA THR A 852 28.52 22.28 15.04
C THR A 852 27.94 23.19 13.95
N LYS A 853 26.62 23.46 13.98
CA LYS A 853 25.88 24.21 12.96
C LYS A 853 25.59 25.66 13.36
N TRP A 854 25.31 25.91 14.64
CA TRP A 854 24.83 27.21 15.15
C TRP A 854 25.81 27.85 16.16
N PRO A 855 26.99 28.33 15.71
CA PRO A 855 28.03 28.86 16.60
C PRO A 855 27.61 30.14 17.35
N GLU A 856 26.65 30.89 16.84
CA GLU A 856 26.07 32.08 17.49
C GLU A 856 25.32 31.74 18.77
N VAL A 857 24.61 30.61 18.81
CA VAL A 857 23.94 30.11 20.02
C VAL A 857 24.97 29.81 21.10
N GLN A 858 26.04 29.09 20.73
CA GLN A 858 27.17 28.81 21.62
C GLN A 858 27.78 30.11 22.16
N LYS A 859 28.07 31.09 21.31
CA LYS A 859 28.68 32.38 21.71
C LYS A 859 27.80 33.16 22.68
N LYS A 860 26.48 33.20 22.45
CA LYS A 860 25.54 33.89 23.32
C LYS A 860 25.45 33.24 24.70
N ALA A 861 25.39 31.91 24.75
CA ALA A 861 25.41 31.18 26.02
C ALA A 861 26.74 31.31 26.76
N GLN A 862 27.86 31.28 26.04
CA GLN A 862 29.20 31.52 26.60
C GLN A 862 29.32 32.90 27.25
N ALA A 863 28.79 33.95 26.61
CA ALA A 863 28.80 35.31 27.16
C ALA A 863 27.99 35.42 28.47
N GLU A 864 26.83 34.77 28.53
CA GLU A 864 26.01 34.71 29.76
C GLU A 864 26.77 33.98 30.89
N ILE A 865 27.33 32.82 30.59
CA ILE A 865 28.13 32.01 31.53
C ILE A 865 29.34 32.79 32.06
N ASP A 866 30.08 33.47 31.18
CA ASP A 866 31.29 34.20 31.57
C ASP A 866 30.96 35.36 32.53
N GLY A 867 29.80 36.00 32.37
CA GLY A 867 29.31 37.05 33.27
C GLY A 867 28.95 36.56 34.68
N VAL A 868 28.66 35.27 34.87
CA VAL A 868 28.22 34.69 36.15
C VAL A 868 29.31 33.88 36.85
N CYS A 869 30.10 33.12 36.09
CA CYS A 869 31.06 32.16 36.62
C CYS A 869 32.52 32.61 36.48
N GLY A 870 32.86 33.38 35.44
CA GLY A 870 34.25 33.67 35.07
C GLY A 870 35.07 32.40 34.76
N PRO A 871 36.40 32.49 34.63
CA PRO A 871 37.28 31.34 34.31
C PRO A 871 37.68 30.47 35.53
N GLY A 872 37.47 30.98 36.75
CA GLY A 872 38.00 30.39 37.99
C GLY A 872 37.16 29.25 38.59
N ARG A 873 35.91 29.05 38.16
CA ARG A 873 35.01 27.97 38.61
C ARG A 873 34.11 27.51 37.47
N THR A 874 33.77 26.23 37.39
CA THR A 874 32.74 25.77 36.46
C THR A 874 31.31 26.14 36.95
N PRO A 875 30.30 26.19 36.06
CA PRO A 875 28.91 26.37 36.46
C PRO A 875 28.40 25.25 37.37
N THR A 876 27.61 25.59 38.38
CA THR A 876 26.94 24.65 39.28
C THR A 876 25.42 24.81 39.23
N TRP A 877 24.68 23.94 39.93
CA TRP A 877 23.21 24.01 39.95
C TRP A 877 22.69 25.34 40.54
N ASP A 878 23.42 25.93 41.49
CA ASP A 878 23.06 27.21 42.10
C ASP A 878 23.09 28.38 41.11
N ASP A 879 23.72 28.20 39.94
CA ASP A 879 23.76 29.19 38.87
C ASP A 879 22.52 29.16 37.97
N TYR A 880 21.67 28.13 38.03
CA TYR A 880 20.54 27.92 37.10
C TYR A 880 19.66 29.16 36.92
N ALA A 881 19.24 29.78 38.02
CA ALA A 881 18.38 30.97 37.99
C ALA A 881 19.05 32.22 37.37
N ARG A 882 20.39 32.23 37.27
CA ARG A 882 21.19 33.32 36.69
C ARG A 882 21.65 33.02 35.26
N LEU A 883 21.37 31.83 34.74
CA LEU A 883 21.74 31.38 33.40
C LEU A 883 20.48 31.04 32.56
N PRO A 884 19.53 31.98 32.39
CA PRO A 884 18.27 31.71 31.70
C PRO A 884 18.44 31.32 30.23
N TYR A 885 19.45 31.83 29.51
CA TYR A 885 19.68 31.44 28.12
C TYR A 885 20.26 30.02 28.01
N VAL A 886 21.13 29.62 28.94
CA VAL A 886 21.58 28.22 29.05
C VAL A 886 20.41 27.29 29.39
N ALA A 887 19.53 27.69 30.31
CA ALA A 887 18.33 26.91 30.63
C ALA A 887 17.41 26.75 29.40
N ALA A 888 17.24 27.82 28.61
CA ALA A 888 16.52 27.79 27.35
C ALA A 888 17.19 26.88 26.30
N THR A 889 18.52 26.82 26.29
CA THR A 889 19.30 25.94 25.39
C THR A 889 19.05 24.46 25.69
N VAL A 890 18.91 24.10 26.97
CA VAL A 890 18.54 22.74 27.38
C VAL A 890 17.14 22.37 26.86
N LYS A 891 16.17 23.28 27.02
CA LYS A 891 14.79 23.07 26.53
C LYS A 891 14.74 22.94 25.01
N GLU A 892 15.52 23.76 24.31
CA GLU A 892 15.62 23.70 22.86
C GLU A 892 16.22 22.38 22.37
N ALA A 893 17.22 21.82 23.06
CA ALA A 893 17.73 20.49 22.74
C ALA A 893 16.67 19.39 22.89
N MET A 894 15.83 19.48 23.92
CA MET A 894 14.72 18.55 24.16
C MET A 894 13.58 18.68 23.14
N ARG A 895 13.35 19.88 22.60
CA ARG A 895 12.34 20.19 21.58
C ARG A 895 12.81 19.80 20.18
N TRP A 896 14.02 20.23 19.81
CA TRP A 896 14.54 20.11 18.45
C TRP A 896 14.71 18.65 18.04
N ARG A 897 15.27 17.81 18.92
CA ARG A 897 15.48 16.38 18.66
C ARG A 897 15.06 15.53 19.85
N PRO A 898 13.75 15.30 20.03
CA PRO A 898 13.24 14.51 21.14
C PRO A 898 13.65 13.03 20.97
N VAL A 899 14.27 12.46 22.01
CA VAL A 899 14.72 11.04 21.99
C VAL A 899 13.58 10.07 21.71
N VAL A 900 12.36 10.38 22.18
CA VAL A 900 11.17 9.53 21.99
C VAL A 900 10.09 10.31 21.22
N PRO A 901 10.19 10.41 19.89
CA PRO A 901 9.36 11.33 19.09
C PRO A 901 7.85 10.99 19.09
N LEU A 902 7.47 9.72 19.30
CA LEU A 902 6.07 9.29 19.44
C LEU A 902 5.65 8.94 20.88
N ALA A 903 6.50 9.28 21.86
CA ALA A 903 6.44 8.73 23.21
C ALA A 903 6.33 7.18 23.21
N PHE A 904 6.17 6.58 24.39
CA PHE A 904 5.79 5.17 24.48
C PHE A 904 4.27 5.04 24.35
N PRO A 905 3.75 4.17 23.48
CA PRO A 905 2.31 4.05 23.26
C PRO A 905 1.55 3.72 24.54
N HIS A 906 0.40 4.37 24.71
CA HIS A 906 -0.57 4.07 25.76
C HIS A 906 -1.62 3.11 25.21
N SER A 907 -2.43 2.51 26.06
CA SER A 907 -3.65 1.81 25.65
C SER A 907 -4.81 2.30 26.49
N LEU A 908 -5.98 2.40 25.86
CA LEU A 908 -7.18 2.93 26.48
C LEU A 908 -7.96 1.84 27.22
N ALA A 909 -8.22 2.03 28.52
CA ALA A 909 -8.86 1.02 29.38
C ALA A 909 -10.38 0.86 29.15
N GLU A 910 -11.04 1.93 28.70
CA GLU A 910 -12.48 2.10 28.63
C GLU A 910 -12.82 3.01 27.45
N ASP A 911 -13.99 2.87 26.83
CA ASP A 911 -14.42 3.78 25.77
C ASP A 911 -14.44 5.23 26.29
N ASP A 912 -13.98 6.17 25.47
CA ASP A 912 -13.97 7.60 25.81
C ASP A 912 -14.45 8.44 24.62
N HIS A 913 -14.92 9.66 24.89
CA HIS A 913 -15.33 10.60 23.85
C HIS A 913 -14.61 11.95 24.02
N VAL A 914 -14.23 12.54 22.89
CA VAL A 914 -13.60 13.86 22.82
C VAL A 914 -13.91 14.51 21.48
N ASP A 915 -14.29 15.78 21.48
CA ASP A 915 -14.57 16.57 20.26
C ASP A 915 -15.49 15.86 19.22
N GLY A 916 -16.44 15.04 19.68
CA GLY A 916 -17.33 14.27 18.81
C GLY A 916 -16.77 12.94 18.30
N TYR A 917 -15.52 12.60 18.62
CA TYR A 917 -14.90 11.31 18.33
C TYR A 917 -15.15 10.31 19.47
N LEU A 918 -15.53 9.08 19.10
CA LEU A 918 -15.47 7.91 19.98
C LEU A 918 -14.06 7.30 19.90
N LEU A 919 -13.42 7.14 21.06
CA LEU A 919 -12.14 6.47 21.24
C LEU A 919 -12.42 5.11 21.89
N PRO A 920 -12.37 3.99 21.14
CA PRO A 920 -12.74 2.69 21.67
C PRO A 920 -11.73 2.16 22.70
N LYS A 921 -12.22 1.42 23.68
CA LYS A 921 -11.43 0.60 24.60
C LYS A 921 -10.48 -0.32 23.84
N GLY A 922 -9.27 -0.45 24.37
CA GLY A 922 -8.20 -1.25 23.78
C GLY A 922 -7.46 -0.56 22.64
N SER A 923 -7.85 0.67 22.27
CA SER A 923 -7.11 1.43 21.26
C SER A 923 -5.71 1.80 21.78
N ASP A 924 -4.71 1.66 20.92
CA ASP A 924 -3.36 2.14 21.19
C ASP A 924 -3.31 3.65 20.96
N VAL A 925 -2.74 4.41 21.90
CA VAL A 925 -2.71 5.87 21.85
C VAL A 925 -1.26 6.35 21.76
N PHE A 926 -0.91 6.93 20.62
CA PHE A 926 0.39 7.51 20.33
C PHE A 926 0.38 9.01 20.61
N ILE A 927 1.43 9.51 21.25
CA ILE A 927 1.61 10.94 21.52
C ILE A 927 2.70 11.44 20.57
N ASN A 928 2.33 12.13 19.51
CA ASN A 928 3.30 12.64 18.53
C ASN A 928 4.01 13.89 19.09
N ALA A 929 5.00 13.66 19.95
CA ALA A 929 5.81 14.70 20.57
C ALA A 929 6.58 15.51 19.51
N TYR A 930 7.18 14.84 18.52
CA TYR A 930 7.91 15.51 17.45
C TYR A 930 7.01 16.48 16.67
N GLY A 931 5.80 16.06 16.29
CA GLY A 931 4.86 16.92 15.59
C GLY A 931 4.44 18.14 16.42
N MET A 932 4.23 17.99 17.74
CA MET A 932 3.94 19.13 18.63
C MET A 932 5.17 20.04 18.87
N HIS A 933 6.39 19.50 18.73
CA HIS A 933 7.64 20.25 18.87
C HIS A 933 8.04 20.97 17.59
N HIS A 934 7.47 20.56 16.45
CA HIS A 934 7.68 21.15 15.13
C HIS A 934 6.42 21.82 14.58
N ASP A 935 5.53 22.24 15.49
CA ASP A 935 4.39 23.09 15.16
C ASP A 935 4.88 24.52 14.89
N GLU A 936 4.81 24.93 13.63
CA GLU A 936 5.28 26.23 13.14
C GLU A 936 4.50 27.41 13.75
N GLU A 937 3.25 27.19 14.22
CA GLU A 937 2.48 28.22 14.91
C GLU A 937 3.08 28.53 16.29
N ARG A 938 3.70 27.53 16.92
CA ARG A 938 4.28 27.63 18.27
C ARG A 938 5.77 27.94 18.24
N PHE A 939 6.50 27.33 17.30
CA PHE A 939 7.93 27.44 17.16
C PHE A 939 8.27 27.85 15.72
N PRO A 940 8.38 29.16 15.43
CA PRO A 940 8.73 29.63 14.10
C PRO A 940 10.08 29.05 13.64
N ASN A 941 10.14 28.51 12.42
CA ASN A 941 11.31 27.78 11.89
C ASN A 941 11.76 26.62 12.80
N PRO A 942 10.90 25.62 13.07
CA PRO A 942 11.13 24.61 14.10
C PRO A 942 12.35 23.70 13.84
N GLU A 943 12.88 23.67 12.61
CA GLU A 943 14.10 22.93 12.27
C GLU A 943 15.39 23.65 12.67
N VAL A 944 15.32 24.97 12.95
CA VAL A 944 16.44 25.76 13.47
C VAL A 944 16.52 25.55 14.98
N PHE A 945 17.73 25.30 15.48
CA PHE A 945 17.97 25.28 16.92
C PHE A 945 18.04 26.72 17.45
N ASP A 946 16.96 27.19 18.04
CA ASP A 946 16.86 28.54 18.59
C ASP A 946 16.39 28.54 20.05
N PRO A 947 17.28 28.73 21.02
CA PRO A 947 16.89 28.86 22.43
C PRO A 947 15.98 30.04 22.73
N ASP A 948 15.91 31.08 21.89
CA ASP A 948 15.01 32.22 22.13
C ASP A 948 13.53 31.83 22.02
N HIS A 949 13.19 30.65 21.47
CA HIS A 949 11.86 30.03 21.62
C HIS A 949 11.40 29.94 23.08
N TYR A 950 12.33 29.82 24.02
CA TYR A 950 12.08 29.72 25.45
C TYR A 950 12.53 30.95 26.24
N LYS A 951 12.67 32.11 25.57
CA LYS A 951 13.09 33.35 26.22
C LYS A 951 12.15 33.72 27.36
N GLY A 952 12.72 33.87 28.56
CA GLY A 952 11.96 34.18 29.78
C GLY A 952 11.32 32.97 30.47
N VAL A 953 11.51 31.76 29.96
CA VAL A 953 10.96 30.52 30.55
C VAL A 953 12.04 29.83 31.40
N THR A 954 12.05 30.14 32.70
CA THR A 954 13.01 29.56 33.67
C THR A 954 12.40 28.46 34.54
N ALA A 955 11.11 28.18 34.42
CA ALA A 955 10.46 27.10 35.15
C ALA A 955 10.97 25.73 34.64
N LEU A 956 11.15 24.78 35.56
CA LEU A 956 11.61 23.43 35.21
C LEU A 956 10.52 22.65 34.49
N ALA A 957 10.92 21.68 33.65
CA ALA A 957 9.96 20.84 32.93
C ALA A 957 8.96 20.13 33.87
N SER A 958 9.37 19.81 35.11
CA SER A 958 8.48 19.24 36.13
C SER A 958 7.35 20.17 36.58
N GLU A 959 7.60 21.48 36.61
CA GLU A 959 6.59 22.48 36.94
C GLU A 959 5.67 22.71 35.75
N LEU A 960 6.26 22.90 34.56
CA LEU A 960 5.55 23.17 33.32
C LEU A 960 4.66 22.00 32.88
N ALA A 961 5.08 20.75 33.12
CA ALA A 961 4.26 19.58 32.83
C ALA A 961 2.97 19.51 33.67
N ASN A 962 2.97 20.11 34.86
CA ASN A 962 1.79 20.14 35.75
C ASN A 962 0.92 21.40 35.54
N GLY A 963 1.49 22.46 34.95
CA GLY A 963 0.85 23.74 34.69
C GLY A 963 -0.14 23.76 33.53
N ASP A 964 -0.27 24.93 32.90
CA ASP A 964 -1.10 25.11 31.71
C ASP A 964 -0.44 24.43 30.50
N TRP A 965 -1.26 23.73 29.70
CA TRP A 965 -0.80 22.98 28.55
C TRP A 965 -0.18 23.89 27.47
N ALA A 966 -0.66 25.13 27.36
CA ALA A 966 -0.14 26.12 26.42
C ALA A 966 1.31 26.55 26.75
N ASN A 967 1.67 26.53 28.04
CA ASN A 967 2.97 26.95 28.55
C ASN A 967 3.96 25.77 28.70
N ARG A 968 3.53 24.55 28.38
CA ARG A 968 4.35 23.35 28.56
C ARG A 968 5.52 23.32 27.58
N ASP A 969 6.74 23.35 28.07
CA ASP A 969 7.95 23.47 27.24
C ASP A 969 8.09 22.37 26.18
N HIS A 970 8.04 21.11 26.60
CA HIS A 970 8.15 19.95 25.71
C HIS A 970 7.45 18.70 26.28
N TYR A 971 7.51 17.62 25.50
CA TYR A 971 6.84 16.35 25.76
C TYR A 971 7.83 15.17 25.88
N GLY A 972 9.14 15.43 25.86
CA GLY A 972 10.19 14.40 25.96
C GLY A 972 10.15 13.53 27.22
N TYR A 973 9.56 14.01 28.32
CA TYR A 973 9.36 13.21 29.53
C TYR A 973 8.05 12.40 29.54
N GLY A 974 7.24 12.42 28.48
CA GLY A 974 5.91 11.78 28.45
C GLY A 974 4.85 12.59 29.19
N SER A 975 3.67 12.01 29.47
CA SER A 975 2.51 12.71 30.08
C SER A 975 1.72 11.81 31.04
N GLY A 976 0.81 12.43 31.81
CA GLY A 976 -0.06 11.75 32.77
C GLY A 976 0.70 10.98 33.87
N ARG A 977 0.10 9.89 34.37
CA ARG A 977 0.73 9.04 35.41
C ARG A 977 2.04 8.40 34.95
N ARG A 978 2.26 8.30 33.63
CA ARG A 978 3.46 7.72 33.02
C ARG A 978 4.54 8.74 32.66
N LEU A 979 4.40 10.02 33.06
CA LEU A 979 5.45 11.03 33.02
C LEU A 979 6.77 10.48 33.60
N CYS A 980 7.94 10.87 33.13
CA CYS A 980 9.24 10.37 33.63
C CYS A 980 9.37 10.58 35.15
N PRO A 981 9.70 9.54 35.95
CA PRO A 981 9.89 9.71 37.39
C PRO A 981 11.22 10.38 37.74
N GLY A 982 12.20 10.32 36.83
CA GLY A 982 13.53 10.91 36.96
C GLY A 982 13.63 12.35 36.45
N ILE A 983 12.51 13.01 36.14
CA ILE A 983 12.47 14.34 35.52
C ILE A 983 13.34 15.36 36.26
N HIS A 984 13.31 15.38 37.60
CA HIS A 984 14.12 16.31 38.38
C HIS A 984 15.62 16.05 38.23
N LEU A 985 16.05 14.79 38.21
CA LEU A 985 17.45 14.42 38.01
C LEU A 985 17.90 14.74 36.58
N ALA A 986 17.09 14.40 35.58
CA ALA A 986 17.42 14.60 34.17
C ALA A 986 17.65 16.07 33.83
N GLU A 987 16.77 16.98 34.26
CA GLU A 987 16.93 18.43 34.05
C GLU A 987 18.29 18.94 34.57
N ARG A 988 18.72 18.43 35.73
CA ARG A 988 19.98 18.81 36.39
C ARG A 988 21.19 18.18 35.69
N ASN A 989 21.07 16.94 35.22
CA ASN A 989 22.08 16.29 34.39
C ASN A 989 22.32 17.09 33.10
N LEU A 990 21.25 17.41 32.37
CA LEU A 990 21.30 18.11 31.10
C LEU A 990 21.87 19.53 31.27
N PHE A 991 21.37 20.27 32.27
CA PHE A 991 21.88 21.61 32.55
C PHE A 991 23.36 21.60 32.90
N LEU A 992 23.81 20.77 33.84
CA LEU A 992 25.22 20.75 34.27
C LEU A 992 26.15 20.26 33.15
N ALA A 993 25.72 19.27 32.37
CA ALA A 993 26.46 18.80 31.20
C ALA A 993 26.64 19.94 30.17
N ILE A 994 25.53 20.53 29.72
CA ILE A 994 25.54 21.56 28.67
C ILE A 994 26.25 22.84 29.16
N ALA A 995 25.98 23.30 30.38
CA ALA A 995 26.59 24.50 30.95
C ALA A 995 28.12 24.35 31.09
N LYS A 996 28.61 23.21 31.60
CA LYS A 996 30.07 22.99 31.73
C LYS A 996 30.75 22.80 30.37
N MET A 997 30.06 22.20 29.38
CA MET A 997 30.58 22.10 28.01
C MET A 997 30.73 23.48 27.36
N LEU A 998 29.69 24.32 27.42
CA LEU A 998 29.72 25.69 26.93
C LEU A 998 30.76 26.54 27.67
N TRP A 999 30.86 26.39 28.98
CA TRP A 999 31.86 27.11 29.78
C TRP A 999 33.29 26.73 29.38
N GLY A 1000 33.56 25.44 29.16
CA GLY A 1000 34.92 24.91 28.99
C GLY A 1000 35.44 24.87 27.55
N PHE A 1001 34.55 24.73 26.57
CA PHE A 1001 34.94 24.34 25.21
C PHE A 1001 34.30 25.21 24.11
N ASN A 1002 35.02 25.32 22.99
CA ASN A 1002 34.49 25.71 21.70
C ASN A 1002 34.23 24.45 20.89
N ILE A 1003 32.97 24.24 20.53
CA ILE A 1003 32.51 23.17 19.65
C ILE A 1003 32.38 23.76 18.24
N SER A 1004 32.88 23.04 17.25
CA SER A 1004 32.92 23.47 15.85
C SER A 1004 32.79 22.27 14.91
N PRO A 1005 32.36 22.49 13.65
CA PRO A 1005 32.25 21.42 12.67
C PRO A 1005 33.59 20.74 12.41
N GLY A 1006 33.52 19.45 12.06
CA GLY A 1006 34.67 18.67 11.63
C GLY A 1006 35.36 19.23 10.39
N ARG A 1007 36.55 18.71 10.10
CA ARG A 1007 37.31 19.03 8.88
C ARG A 1007 37.64 17.77 8.11
N ASP A 1008 37.65 17.85 6.78
CA ASP A 1008 38.03 16.75 5.91
C ASP A 1008 39.56 16.56 5.83
N GLU A 1009 40.02 15.60 5.04
CA GLU A 1009 41.46 15.32 4.84
C GLU A 1009 42.24 16.50 4.25
N LYS A 1010 41.56 17.45 3.58
CA LYS A 1010 42.15 18.66 3.00
C LYS A 1010 42.14 19.83 3.98
N GLY A 1011 41.49 19.68 5.13
CA GLY A 1011 41.34 20.71 6.15
C GLY A 1011 40.14 21.62 5.92
N ASP A 1012 39.28 21.34 4.92
CA ASP A 1012 38.07 22.11 4.64
C ASP A 1012 36.98 21.77 5.68
N VAL A 1013 36.11 22.74 5.98
CA VAL A 1013 35.03 22.54 6.96
C VAL A 1013 33.99 21.60 6.38
N ILE A 1014 33.67 20.53 7.11
CA ILE A 1014 32.57 19.63 6.77
C ILE A 1014 31.27 20.32 7.20
N GLU A 1015 30.40 20.59 6.24
CA GLU A 1015 29.10 21.18 6.51
C GLU A 1015 28.24 20.21 7.34
N PRO A 1016 27.77 20.59 8.54
CA PRO A 1016 26.99 19.69 9.37
C PRO A 1016 25.62 19.38 8.74
N ASP A 1017 25.37 18.09 8.50
CA ASP A 1017 24.05 17.57 8.19
C ASP A 1017 23.29 17.37 9.51
N VAL A 1018 22.27 18.20 9.73
CA VAL A 1018 21.43 18.16 10.93
C VAL A 1018 20.02 17.64 10.63
N SER A 1019 19.81 17.06 9.44
CA SER A 1019 18.52 16.53 9.02
C SER A 1019 18.08 15.36 9.91
N CYS A 1020 16.79 15.33 10.27
CA CYS A 1020 16.22 14.24 11.07
C CYS A 1020 16.29 12.88 10.33
N GLU A 1021 16.39 12.90 9.01
CA GLU A 1021 16.33 11.72 8.13
C GLU A 1021 17.70 11.08 7.85
N LYS A 1022 18.80 11.78 8.08
CA LYS A 1022 20.14 11.23 7.80
C LYS A 1022 21.03 11.24 9.01
N ALA A 1023 20.93 12.29 9.81
CA ALA A 1023 21.84 12.49 10.93
C ALA A 1023 21.36 11.86 12.24
N TYR A 1024 20.19 11.21 12.22
CA TYR A 1024 19.59 10.59 13.39
C TYR A 1024 19.08 9.17 13.09
N SER A 1025 19.26 8.28 14.08
CA SER A 1025 18.95 6.86 13.99
C SER A 1025 17.46 6.60 13.77
N ALA A 1026 17.15 5.49 13.10
CA ALA A 1026 15.81 4.92 13.10
C ALA A 1026 15.53 4.16 14.41
N GLY A 1027 14.26 3.86 14.67
CA GLY A 1027 13.83 3.09 15.85
C GLY A 1027 12.93 3.87 16.81
N PHE A 1028 12.65 3.27 17.97
CA PHE A 1028 11.78 3.86 18.99
C PHE A 1028 12.51 4.92 19.85
N LEU A 1029 13.83 4.82 19.98
CA LEU A 1029 14.73 5.85 20.50
C LEU A 1029 15.52 6.42 19.33
N VAL A 1030 15.56 7.75 19.26
CA VAL A 1030 16.28 8.50 18.24
C VAL A 1030 17.50 9.16 18.88
N CYS A 1031 18.68 8.87 18.35
CA CYS A 1031 19.95 9.47 18.74
C CYS A 1031 20.69 9.95 17.49
N ALA A 1032 21.63 10.90 17.63
CA ALA A 1032 22.43 11.32 16.48
C ALA A 1032 23.33 10.18 16.02
N GLU A 1033 23.46 10.00 14.71
CA GLU A 1033 24.47 9.15 14.10
C GLU A 1033 25.88 9.73 14.34
N PRO A 1034 26.97 8.95 14.25
CA PRO A 1034 28.32 9.49 14.36
C PRO A 1034 28.58 10.64 13.36
N PHE A 1035 28.92 11.82 13.88
CA PHE A 1035 29.23 13.02 13.08
C PHE A 1035 30.62 13.59 13.42
N PRO A 1036 31.32 14.24 12.48
CA PRO A 1036 32.64 14.80 12.74
C PRO A 1036 32.53 16.13 13.51
N CYS A 1037 33.32 16.28 14.57
CA CYS A 1037 33.23 17.42 15.50
C CYS A 1037 34.61 17.78 16.04
N ILE A 1038 34.90 19.08 16.17
CA ILE A 1038 36.13 19.58 16.80
C ILE A 1038 35.77 20.29 18.11
N ILE A 1039 36.27 19.75 19.21
CA ILE A 1039 36.08 20.29 20.56
C ILE A 1039 37.43 20.79 21.09
N LYS A 1040 37.54 22.08 21.41
CA LYS A 1040 38.78 22.69 21.92
C LYS A 1040 38.54 23.46 23.21
N PRO A 1041 39.44 23.38 24.20
CA PRO A 1041 39.30 24.20 25.41
C PRO A 1041 39.35 25.69 25.06
N ARG A 1042 38.51 26.50 25.71
CA ARG A 1042 38.42 27.95 25.45
C ARG A 1042 39.64 28.73 25.94
N SER A 1043 40.33 28.22 26.96
CA SER A 1043 41.52 28.86 27.57
C SER A 1043 42.27 27.88 28.47
N ASP A 1044 43.57 28.07 28.67
CA ASP A 1044 44.37 27.25 29.61
C ASP A 1044 43.92 27.39 31.07
N GLU A 1045 43.44 28.57 31.49
CA GLU A 1045 42.92 28.78 32.85
C GLU A 1045 41.71 27.87 33.14
N ARG A 1046 40.78 27.78 32.18
CA ARG A 1046 39.62 26.86 32.27
C ARG A 1046 40.05 25.40 32.30
N ARG A 1047 41.06 25.02 31.50
CA ARG A 1047 41.66 23.68 31.52
C ARG A 1047 42.19 23.33 32.92
N GLN A 1048 42.91 24.24 33.56
CA GLN A 1048 43.43 24.04 34.92
C GLN A 1048 42.30 23.92 35.96
N THR A 1049 41.26 24.76 35.83
CA THR A 1049 40.07 24.69 36.70
C THR A 1049 39.36 23.34 36.58
N ILE A 1050 39.17 22.79 35.37
CA ILE A 1050 38.58 21.45 35.17
C ILE A 1050 39.40 20.37 35.89
N LEU A 1051 40.73 20.38 35.72
CA LEU A 1051 41.61 19.40 36.35
C LEU A 1051 41.59 19.50 37.88
N ARG A 1052 41.58 20.73 38.42
CA ARG A 1052 41.49 20.98 39.86
C ARG A 1052 40.17 20.49 40.44
N GLU A 1053 39.06 20.80 39.78
CA GLU A 1053 37.74 20.34 40.22
C GLU A 1053 37.58 18.82 40.08
N PHE A 1054 38.22 18.21 39.09
CA PHE A 1054 38.24 16.75 38.94
C PHE A 1054 38.99 16.06 40.09
N GLU A 1055 40.15 16.59 40.50
CA GLU A 1055 40.85 16.06 41.69
C GLU A 1055 40.00 16.25 42.97
N LYS A 1056 39.30 17.38 43.10
CA LYS A 1056 38.33 17.57 44.20
C LYS A 1056 37.21 16.53 44.16
N ALA A 1057 36.63 16.28 42.99
CA ALA A 1057 35.59 15.27 42.79
C ALA A 1057 36.08 13.86 43.15
N LYS A 1058 37.33 13.52 42.79
CA LYS A 1058 37.97 12.26 43.19
C LYS A 1058 38.00 12.08 44.70
N THR A 1059 38.46 13.09 45.43
CA THR A 1059 38.59 13.01 46.89
C THR A 1059 37.24 13.07 47.62
N GLU A 1060 36.35 13.99 47.24
CA GLU A 1060 35.14 14.30 48.03
C GLU A 1060 33.92 13.44 47.68
N VAL A 1061 33.82 13.00 46.42
CA VAL A 1061 32.63 12.33 45.88
C VAL A 1061 32.95 10.91 45.44
N PHE A 1062 33.94 10.73 44.55
CA PHE A 1062 34.20 9.44 43.91
C PHE A 1062 34.79 8.39 44.86
N SER A 1063 35.58 8.81 45.85
CA SER A 1063 36.13 7.95 46.91
C SER A 1063 35.07 7.10 47.64
N ARG A 1064 33.81 7.57 47.68
CA ARG A 1064 32.68 6.84 48.30
C ARG A 1064 32.27 5.58 47.53
N PHE A 1065 32.60 5.53 46.25
CA PHE A 1065 32.21 4.44 45.34
C PHE A 1065 33.36 3.46 45.08
N GLU A 1066 34.58 3.79 45.49
CA GLU A 1066 35.73 2.89 45.40
C GLU A 1066 35.48 1.63 46.25
N THR A 1067 35.79 0.46 45.70
CA THR A 1067 35.76 -0.80 46.44
C THR A 1067 37.05 -0.87 47.26
N PRO A 1068 37.01 -1.19 48.57
CA PRO A 1068 38.24 -1.39 49.33
C PRO A 1068 39.13 -2.39 48.61
N LYS A 1069 40.40 -2.02 48.34
CA LYS A 1069 41.39 -2.98 47.87
C LYS A 1069 41.57 -3.99 49.00
N ASN A 1070 41.10 -5.22 48.78
CA ASN A 1070 41.54 -6.37 49.58
C ASN A 1070 42.96 -6.75 49.18
#